data_AF-A0A0F8X5C8-F1
#
_entry.id   AF-A0A0F8X5C8-F1
#
_cell.length_a   1.000
_cell.length_b   1.000
_cell.length_c   1.000
_cell.angle_alpha   90.00
_cell.angle_beta   90.00
_cell.angle_gamma   90.00
#
_symmetry.space_group_name_H-M   'P 1'
#
loop_
_entity.id
_entity.type
_entity.pdbx_description
1 polymer ?
#
loop_
_entity_poly.entity_id
_entity_poly.type
_entity_poly.pdbx_seq_one_letter_code
_entity_poly.pdbx_strand_id
1 'polypeptide(L)'
;MATINPDDPGPSPGTVSPVSPASSTGQIPLEHPPKAKGRRKLLQSLQRISSSPSLTRRGRAASTGYRNGKASLSCVSLSQSPYTPCLGNGSSSQLHGGLGIRPETPGAVGYDADNQDGNARIRLVGSDSPSGAHARKIALPTDLRPGSRGIPLASGALDSTFVKEAPKPRGVDFWGSMPSELRMLIFSFLTPKEIIRCSGVSKSWNKMCYDGQLWSKVDTTEYYRDIPSDSLMKILTAGGPFVRDLNLRGCIQLRDKWQKEGERITALCRNVVNFSLEGSRIDKTAIHCFLLRNQRLEYINVSGLASVTNSAMKIIARSCHQLRILNVSWCTSVDTSGLRKVVKACPKLTDLRASEIQGFDDEDFARELFNRNTLERLIISRTDITDQSLKTLMHGLNPEFDLLEDRPIVPPRRLKHLDIHQCSDLTDSGVMSLAHNVPYLEGLQLSQCTELSDNCIVAVLETTPRLTHLELEDMERLTNKTLIELAKSPCAPFLEHLNISYCEALGDIGMLQVMKNCPSLRSVEMDNTRISDLTLMEASLRIRKRGYGQTPPRVGLRLVIFDCANVTWAGVREVLSSNAYVPRVRKSFQAVSVVSQTITSGLESSSTPMITSSITPPPQPTLYPNDIIQLKCFYGWQMTVDEHTRRVLRGGLAAANRLDRKWADYMIATEEAGVAGAGARRRRRRAREAERIYNEDDEDEESYGIGGIVLGGRRRRAQSGGSCVIM
;
A
#
# COMPACT_ATOMS: atom_id res chain seq x y z
N MET A 1 -27.20 75.22 -37.24
CA MET A 1 -28.31 75.22 -38.22
C MET A 1 -29.25 74.08 -37.85
N ALA A 2 -30.49 74.44 -37.46
CA ALA A 2 -31.75 73.68 -37.31
C ALA A 2 -31.73 72.28 -36.64
N THR A 3 -32.25 72.02 -35.43
CA THR A 3 -33.68 72.00 -34.92
C THR A 3 -34.54 70.95 -35.65
N ILE A 4 -35.29 69.98 -35.07
CA ILE A 4 -36.31 69.95 -33.98
C ILE A 4 -36.54 68.44 -33.63
N ASN A 5 -36.48 67.90 -32.40
CA ASN A 5 -37.34 67.99 -31.17
C ASN A 5 -38.41 66.84 -31.05
N PRO A 6 -39.03 66.59 -29.86
CA PRO A 6 -39.05 65.30 -29.14
C PRO A 6 -40.48 64.85 -28.73
N ASP A 7 -40.63 63.82 -27.87
CA ASP A 7 -41.52 63.85 -26.69
C ASP A 7 -41.43 62.55 -25.83
N ASP A 8 -41.35 62.75 -24.51
CA ASP A 8 -41.54 61.85 -23.34
C ASP A 8 -42.84 62.37 -22.62
N PRO A 9 -43.46 61.82 -21.53
CA PRO A 9 -42.95 60.86 -20.53
C PRO A 9 -43.97 59.82 -19.95
N GLY A 10 -43.47 58.95 -19.05
CA GLY A 10 -44.19 57.85 -18.34
C GLY A 10 -45.28 58.27 -17.32
N PRO A 11 -45.89 57.32 -16.57
CA PRO A 11 -45.25 56.77 -15.34
C PRO A 11 -45.60 55.30 -14.94
N SER A 12 -44.78 54.68 -14.07
CA SER A 12 -45.05 53.46 -13.26
C SER A 12 -46.03 53.73 -12.10
N PRO A 13 -46.64 52.77 -11.32
CA PRO A 13 -46.13 51.44 -10.91
C PRO A 13 -47.19 50.31 -10.70
N GLY A 14 -46.79 49.08 -10.32
CA GLY A 14 -47.73 48.09 -9.76
C GLY A 14 -47.29 46.62 -9.72
N THR A 15 -47.07 46.09 -8.52
CA THR A 15 -46.90 44.69 -8.10
C THR A 15 -48.06 43.76 -8.50
N VAL A 16 -47.78 42.52 -8.95
CA VAL A 16 -48.79 41.44 -9.01
C VAL A 16 -48.22 40.04 -8.73
N SER A 17 -48.84 39.38 -7.76
CA SER A 17 -49.11 37.93 -7.66
C SER A 17 -50.45 37.82 -6.92
N PRO A 18 -51.20 36.69 -6.94
CA PRO A 18 -51.47 35.67 -7.96
C PRO A 18 -53.00 35.51 -8.19
N VAL A 19 -53.48 34.51 -8.96
CA VAL A 19 -54.72 33.68 -8.75
C VAL A 19 -55.24 33.02 -10.06
N SER A 20 -55.22 31.68 -10.06
CA SER A 20 -56.16 30.64 -10.57
C SER A 20 -56.68 30.60 -12.02
N PRO A 21 -56.89 29.38 -12.56
CA PRO A 21 -58.18 28.69 -12.33
C PRO A 21 -58.08 27.21 -11.89
N ALA A 22 -59.08 26.78 -11.11
CA ALA A 22 -59.48 25.38 -10.88
C ALA A 22 -60.16 24.83 -12.16
N SER A 23 -60.27 23.55 -12.51
CA SER A 23 -60.44 22.24 -11.83
C SER A 23 -60.08 21.15 -12.89
N SER A 24 -59.80 19.86 -12.65
CA SER A 24 -60.48 18.87 -11.80
C SER A 24 -59.63 17.58 -11.63
N THR A 25 -59.61 17.07 -10.39
CA THR A 25 -59.66 15.65 -9.93
C THR A 25 -58.75 14.57 -10.53
N GLY A 26 -57.89 14.00 -9.66
CA GLY A 26 -57.32 12.65 -9.81
C GLY A 26 -56.10 12.37 -8.93
N GLN A 27 -56.23 12.49 -7.60
CA GLN A 27 -55.15 12.26 -6.63
C GLN A 27 -54.74 10.78 -6.52
N ILE A 28 -53.42 10.57 -6.52
CA ILE A 28 -52.72 9.41 -5.96
C ILE A 28 -52.39 9.74 -4.49
N PRO A 29 -52.61 8.82 -3.54
CA PRO A 29 -51.86 8.82 -2.29
C PRO A 29 -50.99 7.56 -2.13
N LEU A 30 -49.73 7.81 -1.77
CA LEU A 30 -48.80 6.86 -1.16
C LEU A 30 -49.27 6.50 0.26
N GLU A 31 -49.27 5.21 0.59
CA GLU A 31 -49.25 4.73 1.98
C GLU A 31 -48.20 3.63 2.18
N HIS A 32 -47.56 3.68 3.35
CA HIS A 32 -46.44 2.88 3.84
C HIS A 32 -46.71 1.36 3.89
N PRO A 33 -45.67 0.49 3.78
CA PRO A 33 -45.83 -0.93 4.08
C PRO A 33 -45.62 -1.23 5.59
N PRO A 34 -46.41 -2.14 6.18
CA PRO A 34 -46.27 -2.56 7.58
C PRO A 34 -45.29 -3.74 7.76
N LYS A 35 -44.82 -3.90 9.00
CA LYS A 35 -44.00 -5.03 9.48
C LYS A 35 -44.88 -6.24 9.82
N ALA A 36 -44.51 -7.45 9.38
CA ALA A 36 -44.91 -8.70 10.03
C ALA A 36 -43.86 -9.82 9.86
N LYS A 37 -43.77 -10.65 10.92
CA LYS A 37 -42.75 -11.66 11.23
C LYS A 37 -43.03 -13.02 10.57
N GLY A 38 -41.97 -13.72 10.13
CA GLY A 38 -41.70 -15.09 10.59
C GLY A 38 -41.98 -16.30 9.68
N ARG A 39 -40.86 -16.94 9.27
CA ARG A 39 -40.55 -18.39 9.13
C ARG A 39 -40.66 -19.10 7.77
N ARG A 40 -39.50 -19.69 7.41
CA ARG A 40 -39.14 -20.83 6.52
C ARG A 40 -38.82 -20.48 5.05
N LYS A 41 -37.53 -20.41 4.68
CA LYS A 41 -36.62 -21.48 4.15
C LYS A 41 -36.90 -21.70 2.63
N LEU A 42 -35.97 -21.83 1.67
CA LEU A 42 -34.50 -21.98 1.62
C LEU A 42 -34.10 -21.93 0.11
N LEU A 43 -33.00 -21.25 -0.24
CA LEU A 43 -32.05 -21.44 -1.38
C LEU A 43 -32.49 -21.51 -2.86
N GLN A 44 -31.53 -21.08 -3.71
CA GLN A 44 -31.48 -21.04 -5.19
C GLN A 44 -32.20 -19.82 -5.80
N SER A 45 -31.61 -18.92 -6.59
CA SER A 45 -30.39 -18.95 -7.39
C SER A 45 -29.98 -17.51 -7.71
N LEU A 46 -28.72 -17.16 -7.45
CA LEU A 46 -28.09 -15.94 -7.97
C LEU A 46 -26.66 -16.32 -8.34
N GLN A 47 -26.46 -16.71 -9.59
CA GLN A 47 -25.19 -16.55 -10.29
C GLN A 47 -25.40 -16.47 -11.80
N ARG A 48 -24.77 -15.45 -12.37
CA ARG A 48 -24.27 -15.31 -13.75
C ARG A 48 -25.29 -15.02 -14.85
N ILE A 49 -25.45 -13.72 -15.10
CA ILE A 49 -25.74 -13.20 -16.44
C ILE A 49 -24.39 -12.95 -17.12
N SER A 50 -24.02 -13.86 -18.02
CA SER A 50 -23.12 -13.58 -19.13
C SER A 50 -23.57 -14.44 -20.30
N SER A 51 -24.11 -13.81 -21.35
CA SER A 51 -23.96 -14.30 -22.72
C SER A 51 -24.56 -13.32 -23.72
N SER A 52 -23.71 -12.94 -24.67
CA SER A 52 -23.97 -12.23 -25.92
C SER A 52 -25.00 -12.94 -26.82
N PRO A 53 -25.50 -12.23 -27.85
CA PRO A 53 -25.41 -12.77 -29.22
C PRO A 53 -24.96 -11.68 -30.22
N SER A 54 -24.23 -12.00 -31.30
CA SER A 54 -24.86 -12.43 -32.56
C SER A 54 -23.86 -12.60 -33.72
N LEU A 55 -24.31 -13.34 -34.76
CA LEU A 55 -23.84 -13.50 -36.16
C LEU A 55 -22.95 -14.73 -36.48
N THR A 56 -23.52 -15.86 -36.94
CA THR A 56 -23.85 -16.31 -38.34
C THR A 56 -22.72 -17.14 -38.97
N ARG A 57 -22.88 -18.24 -39.74
CA ARG A 57 -23.98 -19.10 -40.23
C ARG A 57 -23.32 -20.28 -41.01
N ARG A 58 -24.10 -21.34 -41.27
CA ARG A 58 -23.91 -22.51 -42.18
C ARG A 58 -23.21 -23.72 -41.56
N GLY A 59 -23.70 -24.94 -41.66
CA GLY A 59 -24.88 -25.53 -42.31
C GLY A 59 -24.76 -27.06 -42.20
N ARG A 60 -25.84 -27.76 -41.84
CA ARG A 60 -25.87 -29.23 -41.69
C ARG A 60 -26.08 -29.91 -43.06
N ALA A 61 -25.60 -31.15 -43.19
CA ALA A 61 -26.37 -32.23 -43.79
C ALA A 61 -25.94 -33.59 -43.22
N ALA A 62 -26.92 -34.49 -43.10
CA ALA A 62 -26.86 -35.80 -42.48
C ALA A 62 -27.07 -36.91 -43.53
N SER A 63 -26.59 -38.12 -43.27
CA SER A 63 -27.18 -39.38 -43.77
C SER A 63 -26.60 -40.58 -42.99
N THR A 64 -27.44 -41.20 -42.14
CA THR A 64 -27.99 -42.57 -42.27
C THR A 64 -26.97 -43.71 -42.28
N GLY A 65 -26.86 -44.41 -41.14
CA GLY A 65 -26.14 -45.69 -41.02
C GLY A 65 -27.07 -46.89 -41.21
N TYR A 66 -26.66 -47.81 -42.09
CA TYR A 66 -27.21 -49.16 -42.21
C TYR A 66 -26.30 -50.18 -41.49
N ARG A 67 -26.95 -51.28 -41.10
CA ARG A 67 -26.51 -52.41 -40.28
C ARG A 67 -25.43 -53.34 -40.91
N ASN A 68 -24.76 -54.04 -39.98
CA ASN A 68 -24.26 -55.43 -40.01
C ASN A 68 -22.97 -55.80 -40.77
N GLY A 69 -22.10 -56.56 -40.07
CA GLY A 69 -21.12 -57.45 -40.70
C GLY A 69 -19.87 -57.71 -39.84
N LYS A 70 -19.79 -58.89 -39.23
CA LYS A 70 -18.61 -59.43 -38.53
C LYS A 70 -17.46 -59.70 -39.52
N ALA A 71 -16.21 -59.45 -39.11
CA ALA A 71 -15.05 -60.25 -39.53
C ALA A 71 -13.86 -60.02 -38.59
N SER A 72 -13.43 -61.10 -37.93
CA SER A 72 -12.10 -61.25 -37.32
C SER A 72 -11.06 -61.43 -38.41
N LEU A 73 -9.81 -61.00 -38.18
CA LEU A 73 -8.59 -61.68 -38.62
C LEU A 73 -7.36 -61.06 -37.93
N SER A 74 -6.45 -61.93 -37.53
CA SER A 74 -5.24 -61.71 -36.73
C SER A 74 -4.00 -62.12 -37.53
N CYS A 75 -2.95 -61.29 -37.53
CA CYS A 75 -1.53 -61.60 -37.78
C CYS A 75 -0.78 -60.25 -37.91
N VAL A 76 0.49 -60.01 -37.61
CA VAL A 76 1.65 -60.71 -37.05
C VAL A 76 2.65 -59.58 -36.68
N SER A 77 3.43 -59.74 -35.60
CA SER A 77 4.54 -58.86 -35.21
C SER A 77 5.85 -59.23 -35.91
N LEU A 78 6.72 -58.23 -36.18
CA LEU A 78 8.19 -58.35 -36.24
C LEU A 78 8.79 -56.97 -35.85
N SER A 79 9.44 -56.83 -34.68
CA SER A 79 10.91 -56.90 -34.41
C SER A 79 11.59 -55.53 -34.63
N GLN A 80 12.49 -54.97 -33.79
CA GLN A 80 13.55 -55.54 -32.95
C GLN A 80 13.91 -54.61 -31.76
N SER A 81 14.38 -55.22 -30.66
CA SER A 81 15.26 -54.66 -29.62
C SER A 81 16.67 -55.24 -29.86
N PRO A 82 17.78 -54.71 -29.30
CA PRO A 82 18.17 -55.05 -27.91
C PRO A 82 19.03 -53.91 -27.23
N TYR A 83 19.56 -53.93 -26.00
CA TYR A 83 19.90 -54.95 -25.01
C TYR A 83 19.96 -54.27 -23.63
N THR A 84 19.45 -54.95 -22.61
CA THR A 84 19.74 -54.81 -21.17
C THR A 84 20.80 -55.86 -20.77
N PRO A 85 21.35 -55.83 -19.55
CA PRO A 85 21.37 -57.08 -18.77
C PRO A 85 20.84 -56.80 -17.34
N CYS A 86 19.89 -57.53 -16.72
CA CYS A 86 19.76 -58.98 -16.45
C CYS A 86 20.90 -59.48 -15.53
N LEU A 87 20.76 -60.27 -14.45
CA LEU A 87 19.76 -61.17 -13.84
C LEU A 87 20.20 -61.36 -12.35
N GLY A 88 19.34 -61.65 -11.37
CA GLY A 88 18.71 -62.95 -11.08
C GLY A 88 19.03 -63.36 -9.63
N ASN A 89 18.40 -64.32 -8.95
CA ASN A 89 17.28 -65.20 -9.24
C ASN A 89 16.95 -66.03 -7.95
N GLY A 90 15.79 -66.69 -7.91
CA GLY A 90 15.50 -67.90 -7.09
C GLY A 90 14.33 -67.73 -6.11
N SER A 91 13.09 -68.18 -6.39
CA SER A 91 12.56 -69.58 -6.36
C SER A 91 12.72 -70.23 -4.98
N SER A 92 11.81 -70.98 -4.36
CA SER A 92 10.48 -71.59 -4.63
C SER A 92 10.06 -72.20 -3.27
N SER A 93 8.78 -72.40 -2.91
CA SER A 93 8.05 -73.69 -3.04
C SER A 93 7.09 -73.86 -1.85
N GLN A 94 6.00 -74.59 -2.12
CA GLN A 94 4.91 -75.00 -1.22
C GLN A 94 5.35 -76.10 -0.23
N LEU A 95 4.66 -76.28 0.91
CA LEU A 95 4.12 -77.56 1.43
C LEU A 95 3.48 -77.44 2.85
N HIS A 96 2.68 -78.46 3.18
CA HIS A 96 1.64 -78.63 4.22
C HIS A 96 2.05 -78.80 5.70
N GLY A 97 1.06 -78.55 6.60
CA GLY A 97 0.77 -79.27 7.89
C GLY A 97 1.61 -78.88 9.12
N GLY A 98 1.12 -78.77 10.36
CA GLY A 98 -0.16 -79.02 11.04
C GLY A 98 0.11 -79.14 12.56
N LEU A 99 -0.94 -78.92 13.40
CA LEU A 99 -1.08 -79.18 14.87
C LEU A 99 -0.40 -78.15 15.82
N GLY A 100 -1.13 -77.31 16.56
CA GLY A 100 -1.87 -77.58 17.83
C GLY A 100 -1.16 -76.76 18.93
N ILE A 101 -1.72 -76.05 19.93
CA ILE A 101 -2.95 -76.12 20.72
C ILE A 101 -3.19 -74.69 21.30
N ARG A 102 -4.46 -74.29 21.45
CA ARG A 102 -4.96 -73.15 22.26
C ARG A 102 -5.56 -73.73 23.55
N PRO A 103 -5.64 -73.01 24.68
CA PRO A 103 -6.85 -72.21 25.01
C PRO A 103 -6.46 -70.92 25.78
N GLU A 104 -7.25 -69.87 26.04
CA GLU A 104 -8.62 -69.38 25.81
C GLU A 104 -8.55 -67.88 26.26
N THR A 105 -8.97 -66.83 25.54
CA THR A 105 -10.33 -66.26 25.31
C THR A 105 -11.23 -66.13 26.55
N PRO A 106 -12.26 -65.25 26.60
CA PRO A 106 -12.80 -64.26 25.62
C PRO A 106 -13.13 -62.87 26.26
N GLY A 107 -13.64 -61.80 25.64
CA GLY A 107 -14.18 -61.41 24.31
C GLY A 107 -14.57 -59.90 24.43
N ALA A 108 -14.38 -58.99 23.45
CA ALA A 108 -15.02 -58.87 22.13
C ALA A 108 -16.52 -58.47 22.27
N VAL A 109 -17.19 -57.50 21.60
CA VAL A 109 -17.03 -56.54 20.48
C VAL A 109 -18.20 -55.51 20.68
N GLY A 110 -18.17 -54.24 20.31
CA GLY A 110 -18.58 -53.79 18.97
C GLY A 110 -19.64 -52.68 18.93
N TYR A 111 -19.45 -51.77 17.97
CA TYR A 111 -20.42 -51.05 17.10
C TYR A 111 -21.49 -50.06 17.62
N ASP A 112 -21.47 -48.90 16.94
CA ASP A 112 -22.56 -48.10 16.35
C ASP A 112 -23.54 -47.24 17.16
N ALA A 113 -23.78 -46.06 16.56
CA ALA A 113 -25.03 -45.33 16.40
C ALA A 113 -25.62 -44.44 17.53
N ASP A 114 -25.73 -43.15 17.17
CA ASP A 114 -26.91 -42.27 17.22
C ASP A 114 -27.66 -41.93 18.53
N ASN A 115 -28.07 -40.65 18.56
CA ASN A 115 -29.23 -40.04 19.23
C ASN A 115 -29.37 -39.98 20.77
N GLN A 116 -29.33 -38.73 21.23
CA GLN A 116 -30.36 -38.00 22.00
C GLN A 116 -31.38 -38.72 22.91
N ASP A 117 -31.53 -38.06 24.06
CA ASP A 117 -32.71 -37.89 24.94
C ASP A 117 -32.87 -38.78 26.17
N GLY A 118 -32.96 -38.08 27.32
CA GLY A 118 -33.15 -38.63 28.66
C GLY A 118 -33.74 -37.60 29.64
N ASN A 119 -34.92 -37.11 29.32
CA ASN A 119 -36.09 -36.85 30.18
C ASN A 119 -35.99 -36.28 31.63
N ALA A 120 -36.97 -35.38 31.87
CA ALA A 120 -37.83 -35.21 33.07
C ALA A 120 -37.32 -34.28 34.21
N ARG A 121 -37.91 -33.07 34.38
CA ARG A 121 -39.04 -32.70 35.29
C ARG A 121 -38.57 -32.46 36.75
N ILE A 122 -38.92 -31.43 37.52
CA ILE A 122 -39.95 -30.36 37.53
C ILE A 122 -39.46 -29.19 38.42
N ARG A 123 -40.01 -27.99 38.15
CA ARG A 123 -39.87 -26.67 38.80
C ARG A 123 -39.99 -26.64 40.34
N LEU A 124 -39.29 -25.69 40.97
CA LEU A 124 -39.99 -24.56 41.62
C LEU A 124 -39.16 -23.27 41.59
N VAL A 125 -39.87 -22.18 41.31
CA VAL A 125 -39.45 -20.78 41.20
C VAL A 125 -39.51 -20.12 42.58
N GLY A 126 -38.63 -19.16 42.82
CA GLY A 126 -38.74 -18.20 43.93
C GLY A 126 -37.74 -17.06 43.77
N SER A 127 -38.14 -16.03 43.03
CA SER A 127 -37.48 -14.73 42.90
C SER A 127 -37.78 -13.84 44.10
N ASP A 128 -36.77 -13.20 44.69
CA ASP A 128 -36.63 -11.73 44.79
C ASP A 128 -35.60 -11.32 45.85
N SER A 129 -34.83 -10.27 45.50
CA SER A 129 -34.02 -9.43 46.40
C SER A 129 -34.95 -8.55 47.28
N PRO A 130 -34.51 -7.69 48.25
CA PRO A 130 -33.16 -7.18 48.49
C PRO A 130 -32.77 -6.95 49.99
N SER A 131 -31.56 -6.39 50.18
CA SER A 131 -31.07 -5.67 51.37
C SER A 131 -30.50 -6.49 52.53
N GLY A 132 -29.23 -6.24 52.85
CA GLY A 132 -28.64 -6.59 54.14
C GLY A 132 -27.21 -7.13 54.07
N ALA A 133 -26.26 -6.22 54.27
CA ALA A 133 -24.98 -6.37 54.96
C ALA A 133 -24.28 -7.74 55.10
N HIS A 134 -22.95 -7.65 54.94
CA HIS A 134 -21.88 -8.52 55.44
C HIS A 134 -21.19 -9.44 54.42
N ALA A 135 -20.02 -8.94 54.02
CA ALA A 135 -18.90 -9.67 53.50
C ALA A 135 -18.61 -10.97 54.26
N ARG A 136 -18.25 -12.04 53.54
CA ARG A 136 -17.38 -13.10 54.05
C ARG A 136 -16.60 -13.73 52.90
N LYS A 137 -15.29 -13.56 52.97
CA LYS A 137 -14.27 -14.20 52.13
C LYS A 137 -14.16 -15.68 52.55
N ILE A 138 -13.97 -16.56 51.57
CA ILE A 138 -13.59 -17.96 51.78
C ILE A 138 -12.07 -18.01 51.95
N ALA A 139 -11.58 -18.62 53.03
CA ALA A 139 -10.19 -19.01 53.20
C ALA A 139 -10.11 -20.52 53.45
N LEU A 140 -9.17 -21.15 52.76
CA LEU A 140 -8.76 -22.56 52.86
C LEU A 140 -7.32 -22.58 53.43
N PRO A 141 -6.82 -23.73 53.93
CA PRO A 141 -6.57 -23.93 55.35
C PRO A 141 -5.13 -24.36 55.65
N THR A 142 -4.68 -24.12 56.87
CA THR A 142 -3.43 -24.64 57.45
C THR A 142 -3.51 -24.31 58.95
N ASP A 143 -3.23 -25.16 59.92
CA ASP A 143 -2.36 -26.33 59.95
C ASP A 143 -2.74 -27.28 61.10
N LEU A 144 -2.46 -28.57 60.87
CA LEU A 144 -1.82 -29.52 61.79
C LEU A 144 -2.01 -29.28 63.30
N ARG A 145 -2.83 -30.15 63.92
CA ARG A 145 -2.71 -30.47 65.37
C ARG A 145 -1.36 -31.17 65.63
N PRO A 146 -0.70 -30.88 66.76
CA PRO A 146 -0.93 -31.64 68.00
C PRO A 146 -1.28 -30.71 69.17
N GLY A 147 -2.31 -30.97 69.99
CA GLY A 147 -2.27 -31.94 71.09
C GLY A 147 -1.92 -31.27 72.44
N SER A 148 -2.78 -30.37 72.94
CA SER A 148 -3.53 -30.44 74.22
C SER A 148 -2.71 -30.59 75.53
N ARG A 149 -2.79 -29.57 76.42
CA ARG A 149 -3.40 -29.61 77.77
C ARG A 149 -2.92 -28.45 78.67
N GLY A 150 -3.86 -27.84 79.39
CA GLY A 150 -3.64 -27.40 80.77
C GLY A 150 -3.32 -25.92 81.02
N ILE A 151 -4.34 -25.14 81.37
CA ILE A 151 -4.25 -24.04 82.35
C ILE A 151 -4.35 -24.68 83.75
N PRO A 152 -3.88 -24.09 84.88
CA PRO A 152 -3.18 -22.81 85.10
C PRO A 152 -1.83 -23.00 85.82
N LEU A 153 -1.05 -21.92 86.03
CA LEU A 153 -0.51 -21.56 87.36
C LEU A 153 0.29 -20.25 87.30
N ALA A 154 0.18 -19.48 88.39
CA ALA A 154 0.89 -18.23 88.63
C ALA A 154 2.35 -18.45 89.08
N SER A 155 3.14 -17.35 89.03
CA SER A 155 4.42 -17.10 89.71
C SER A 155 5.72 -17.52 89.01
N GLY A 156 6.69 -16.57 89.00
CA GLY A 156 8.14 -16.79 88.84
C GLY A 156 8.63 -16.87 87.39
N ALA A 157 9.11 -15.76 86.80
CA ALA A 157 10.48 -15.24 86.87
C ALA A 157 11.46 -15.88 85.86
N LEU A 158 11.88 -15.05 84.89
CA LEU A 158 13.26 -14.79 84.41
C LEU A 158 13.40 -14.68 82.88
N ASP A 159 14.12 -13.60 82.53
CA ASP A 159 14.54 -13.02 81.25
C ASP A 159 14.76 -13.94 80.05
N SER A 160 14.25 -13.48 78.90
CA SER A 160 14.85 -13.75 77.59
C SER A 160 14.70 -12.54 76.66
N THR A 161 15.84 -11.92 76.39
CA THR A 161 16.18 -10.93 75.35
C THR A 161 15.20 -10.80 74.18
N PHE A 162 14.65 -9.59 74.00
CA PHE A 162 13.91 -9.18 72.81
C PHE A 162 14.81 -9.16 71.57
N VAL A 163 14.57 -10.08 70.64
CA VAL A 163 15.03 -9.95 69.25
C VAL A 163 14.10 -8.93 68.57
N LYS A 164 14.63 -7.76 68.20
CA LYS A 164 13.94 -6.80 67.32
C LYS A 164 13.71 -7.47 65.96
N GLU A 165 12.45 -7.69 65.60
CA GLU A 165 12.07 -7.97 64.21
C GLU A 165 12.56 -6.85 63.29
N ALA A 166 13.27 -7.22 62.23
CA ALA A 166 13.70 -6.30 61.19
C ALA A 166 12.47 -5.70 60.47
N PRO A 167 12.48 -4.39 60.14
CA PRO A 167 11.38 -3.78 59.40
C PRO A 167 11.32 -4.42 58.01
N LYS A 168 10.12 -4.87 57.61
CA LYS A 168 9.83 -5.29 56.22
C LYS A 168 10.35 -4.21 55.25
N PRO A 169 11.06 -4.57 54.16
CA PRO A 169 11.56 -3.58 53.23
C PRO A 169 10.37 -2.77 52.72
N ARG A 170 10.38 -1.46 52.95
CA ARG A 170 9.43 -0.54 52.34
C ARG A 170 9.56 -0.75 50.84
N GLY A 171 8.53 -1.30 50.20
CA GLY A 171 8.46 -1.35 48.75
C GLY A 171 8.68 0.09 48.27
N VAL A 172 9.83 0.33 47.66
CA VAL A 172 10.17 1.64 47.14
C VAL A 172 9.13 1.86 46.04
N ASP A 173 8.19 2.78 46.27
CA ASP A 173 7.23 3.16 45.24
C ASP A 173 8.05 3.89 44.16
N PHE A 174 8.64 3.11 43.26
CA PHE A 174 9.56 3.56 42.22
C PHE A 174 8.95 4.72 41.44
N TRP A 175 7.66 4.61 41.15
CA TRP A 175 6.91 5.65 40.45
C TRP A 175 6.65 6.90 41.30
N GLY A 176 6.32 6.72 42.59
CA GLY A 176 6.16 7.84 43.53
C GLY A 176 7.45 8.58 43.84
N SER A 177 8.59 7.88 43.82
CA SER A 177 9.93 8.44 44.04
C SER A 177 10.53 9.15 42.83
N MET A 178 9.92 8.97 41.63
CA MET A 178 10.42 9.55 40.40
C MET A 178 10.01 11.03 40.24
N PRO A 179 10.95 11.92 39.90
CA PRO A 179 10.67 13.31 39.55
C PRO A 179 9.56 13.42 38.49
N SER A 180 8.76 14.49 38.57
CA SER A 180 7.67 14.73 37.61
C SER A 180 8.17 14.86 36.18
N GLU A 181 9.36 15.43 35.95
CA GLU A 181 9.92 15.58 34.60
C GLU A 181 10.22 14.24 33.95
N LEU A 182 10.80 13.30 34.70
CA LEU A 182 11.11 11.96 34.19
C LEU A 182 9.82 11.17 33.90
N ARG A 183 8.79 11.32 34.75
CA ARG A 183 7.48 10.71 34.49
C ARG A 183 6.86 11.26 33.20
N MET A 184 6.91 12.58 32.98
CA MET A 184 6.42 13.20 31.75
C MET A 184 7.23 12.78 30.52
N LEU A 185 8.55 12.65 30.66
CA LEU A 185 9.42 12.12 29.60
C LEU A 185 8.99 10.70 29.21
N ILE A 186 8.71 9.83 30.18
CA ILE A 186 8.19 8.47 29.91
C ILE A 186 6.88 8.54 29.13
N PHE A 187 5.93 9.39 29.53
CA PHE A 187 4.67 9.56 28.80
C PHE A 187 4.86 10.12 27.38
N SER A 188 5.90 10.93 27.14
CA SER A 188 6.18 11.48 25.80
C SER A 188 6.57 10.43 24.77
N PHE A 189 7.04 9.26 25.21
CA PHE A 189 7.35 8.11 24.33
C PHE A 189 6.15 7.21 24.05
N LEU A 190 5.03 7.38 24.76
CA LEU A 190 3.84 6.55 24.60
C LEU A 190 2.96 7.08 23.47
N THR A 191 2.26 6.17 22.79
CA THR A 191 1.27 6.56 21.78
C THR A 191 0.04 7.19 22.45
N PRO A 192 -0.70 8.09 21.76
CA PRO A 192 -1.92 8.69 22.29
C PRO A 192 -2.95 7.67 22.81
N LYS A 193 -3.04 6.50 22.16
CA LYS A 193 -3.89 5.39 22.57
C LYS A 193 -3.45 4.79 23.92
N GLU A 194 -2.15 4.64 24.11
CA GLU A 194 -1.57 4.14 25.37
C GLU A 194 -1.74 5.16 26.49
N ILE A 195 -1.52 6.46 26.21
CA ILE A 195 -1.74 7.54 27.19
C ILE A 195 -3.17 7.52 27.71
N ILE A 196 -4.17 7.36 26.84
CA ILE A 196 -5.57 7.26 27.28
C ILE A 196 -5.82 5.99 28.11
N ARG A 197 -5.20 4.86 27.78
CA ARG A 197 -5.29 3.63 28.60
C ARG A 197 -4.65 3.83 29.98
N CYS A 198 -3.50 4.49 30.04
CA CYS A 198 -2.80 4.84 31.27
C CYS A 198 -3.62 5.77 32.18
N SER A 199 -4.52 6.58 31.60
CA SER A 199 -5.42 7.44 32.37
C SER A 199 -6.36 6.67 33.31
N GLY A 200 -6.60 5.38 33.08
CA GLY A 200 -7.42 4.50 33.92
C GLY A 200 -6.69 3.87 35.11
N VAL A 201 -5.36 3.99 35.19
CA VAL A 201 -4.54 3.27 36.18
C VAL A 201 -4.58 3.92 37.57
N SER A 202 -4.51 5.25 37.64
CA SER A 202 -4.52 6.00 38.90
C SER A 202 -4.97 7.44 38.68
N LYS A 203 -5.48 8.11 39.73
CA LYS A 203 -5.83 9.54 39.68
C LYS A 203 -4.62 10.43 39.37
N SER A 204 -3.43 10.06 39.85
CA SER A 204 -2.20 10.80 39.53
C SER A 204 -1.80 10.62 38.07
N TRP A 205 -1.91 9.40 37.54
CA TRP A 205 -1.67 9.08 36.13
C TRP A 205 -2.68 9.79 35.23
N ASN A 206 -3.96 9.80 35.61
CA ASN A 206 -4.99 10.54 34.90
C ASN A 206 -4.63 12.02 34.74
N LYS A 207 -4.20 12.68 35.83
CA LYS A 207 -3.76 14.09 35.78
C LYS A 207 -2.54 14.30 34.88
N MET A 208 -1.58 13.37 34.87
CA MET A 208 -0.39 13.45 34.02
C MET A 208 -0.71 13.19 32.54
N CYS A 209 -1.58 12.23 32.25
CA CYS A 209 -1.99 11.90 30.88
C CYS A 209 -2.70 13.08 30.18
N TYR A 210 -3.42 13.91 30.95
CA TYR A 210 -4.06 15.13 30.45
C TYR A 210 -3.24 16.39 30.78
N ASP A 211 -1.92 16.28 30.90
CA ASP A 211 -1.07 17.48 30.94
C ASP A 211 -0.85 18.03 29.53
N GLY A 212 -0.92 19.35 29.38
CA GLY A 212 -0.91 20.01 28.07
C GLY A 212 0.41 19.85 27.32
N GLN A 213 1.53 19.60 28.02
CA GLN A 213 2.85 19.42 27.41
C GLN A 213 2.94 18.20 26.50
N LEU A 214 2.20 17.13 26.80
CA LEU A 214 2.16 15.92 25.98
C LEU A 214 1.44 16.14 24.64
N TRP A 215 0.53 17.12 24.61
CA TRP A 215 -0.39 17.32 23.50
C TRP A 215 0.04 18.47 22.58
N SER A 216 1.34 18.73 22.45
CA SER A 216 1.86 19.72 21.49
C SER A 216 1.54 19.33 20.04
N LYS A 217 1.53 18.03 19.74
CA LYS A 217 1.14 17.46 18.46
C LYS A 217 -0.01 16.48 18.66
N VAL A 218 -1.17 16.82 18.13
CA VAL A 218 -2.38 15.99 18.16
C VAL A 218 -2.67 15.58 16.73
N ASP A 219 -2.31 14.34 16.37
CA ASP A 219 -2.61 13.76 15.06
C ASP A 219 -3.58 12.60 15.21
N THR A 220 -4.85 12.84 14.85
CA THR A 220 -5.91 11.85 15.00
C THR A 220 -5.89 10.77 13.93
N THR A 221 -5.05 10.88 12.89
CA THR A 221 -5.04 9.96 11.75
C THR A 221 -4.84 8.50 12.19
N GLU A 222 -4.00 8.28 13.20
CA GLU A 222 -3.67 6.94 13.69
C GLU A 222 -4.77 6.32 14.56
N TYR A 223 -5.65 7.13 15.16
CA TYR A 223 -6.52 6.66 16.25
C TYR A 223 -7.95 7.19 16.23
N TYR A 224 -8.41 7.87 15.17
CA TYR A 224 -9.76 8.45 15.10
C TYR A 224 -10.90 7.42 15.27
N ARG A 225 -10.64 6.12 15.01
CA ARG A 225 -11.61 5.03 15.23
C ARG A 225 -11.59 4.49 16.66
N ASP A 226 -10.46 4.63 17.35
CA ASP A 226 -10.18 3.94 18.61
C ASP A 226 -10.45 4.82 19.84
N ILE A 227 -10.38 6.15 19.67
CA ILE A 227 -10.53 7.10 20.78
C ILE A 227 -11.95 7.70 20.76
N PRO A 228 -12.69 7.62 21.88
CA PRO A 228 -14.03 8.21 21.96
C PRO A 228 -13.93 9.73 21.93
N SER A 229 -14.93 10.37 21.32
CA SER A 229 -14.96 11.83 21.14
C SER A 229 -14.87 12.62 22.46
N ASP A 230 -15.36 12.10 23.60
CA ASP A 230 -15.19 12.76 24.91
C ASP A 230 -13.73 12.86 25.35
N SER A 231 -12.94 11.82 25.09
CA SER A 231 -11.53 11.82 25.47
C SER A 231 -10.73 12.76 24.57
N LEU A 232 -11.08 12.83 23.29
CA LEU A 232 -10.46 13.77 22.34
C LEU A 232 -10.76 15.22 22.74
N MET A 233 -11.99 15.54 23.13
CA MET A 233 -12.35 16.88 23.62
C MET A 233 -11.60 17.24 24.91
N LYS A 234 -11.43 16.28 25.83
CA LYS A 234 -10.60 16.45 27.03
C LYS A 234 -9.13 16.71 26.68
N ILE A 235 -8.57 15.98 25.72
CA ILE A 235 -7.21 16.19 25.22
C ILE A 235 -7.06 17.59 24.64
N LEU A 236 -7.99 18.04 23.79
CA LEU A 236 -7.93 19.37 23.20
C LEU A 236 -8.09 20.48 24.25
N THR A 237 -8.95 20.26 25.25
CA THR A 237 -9.13 21.21 26.36
C THR A 237 -7.90 21.28 27.26
N ALA A 238 -7.26 20.14 27.52
CA ALA A 238 -6.05 20.04 28.32
C ALA A 238 -4.80 20.59 27.60
N GLY A 239 -4.66 20.24 26.32
CA GLY A 239 -3.60 20.70 25.43
C GLY A 239 -3.68 22.20 25.18
N GLY A 240 -4.88 22.72 24.90
CA GLY A 240 -5.21 24.14 24.73
C GLY A 240 -4.06 25.00 24.17
N PRO A 241 -3.39 25.80 25.02
CA PRO A 241 -2.35 26.74 24.58
C PRO A 241 -1.05 26.10 24.07
N PHE A 242 -0.81 24.82 24.39
CA PHE A 242 0.39 24.07 23.99
C PHE A 242 0.23 23.39 22.63
N VAL A 243 -1.00 23.23 22.12
CA VAL A 243 -1.25 22.61 20.81
C VAL A 243 -0.66 23.49 19.73
N ARG A 244 0.33 22.96 18.99
CA ARG A 244 0.94 23.60 17.82
C ARG A 244 0.53 22.88 16.54
N ASP A 245 0.47 21.56 16.58
CA ASP A 245 0.05 20.73 15.45
C ASP A 245 -1.28 20.09 15.77
N LEU A 246 -2.33 20.53 15.06
CA LEU A 246 -3.68 20.03 15.20
C LEU A 246 -4.13 19.40 13.88
N ASN A 247 -4.06 18.08 13.79
CA ASN A 247 -4.60 17.31 12.69
C ASN A 247 -5.81 16.51 13.18
N LEU A 248 -6.99 16.91 12.71
CA LEU A 248 -8.28 16.27 13.03
C LEU A 248 -8.83 15.48 11.83
N ARG A 249 -7.98 15.01 10.92
CA ARG A 249 -8.41 14.32 9.70
C ARG A 249 -9.36 13.15 9.99
N GLY A 250 -10.47 13.12 9.25
CA GLY A 250 -11.48 12.05 9.32
C GLY A 250 -12.30 12.00 10.62
N CYS A 251 -12.21 13.01 11.49
CA CYS A 251 -12.94 13.05 12.76
C CYS A 251 -14.43 13.44 12.58
N ILE A 252 -15.23 12.52 12.02
CA ILE A 252 -16.68 12.71 11.86
C ILE A 252 -17.39 12.79 13.23
N GLN A 253 -16.87 12.07 14.23
CA GLN A 253 -17.45 11.96 15.58
C GLN A 253 -17.43 13.26 16.38
N LEU A 254 -16.64 14.25 15.95
CA LEU A 254 -16.49 15.51 16.68
C LEU A 254 -17.58 16.52 16.35
N ARG A 255 -18.38 16.32 15.29
CA ARG A 255 -19.36 17.31 14.81
C ARG A 255 -20.27 17.85 15.92
N ASP A 256 -21.04 16.99 16.57
CA ASP A 256 -22.07 17.41 17.53
C ASP A 256 -21.47 17.96 18.84
N LYS A 257 -20.27 17.48 19.21
CA LYS A 257 -19.55 17.95 20.41
C LYS A 257 -18.82 19.26 20.15
N TRP A 258 -18.29 19.44 18.95
CA TRP A 258 -17.68 20.68 18.51
C TRP A 258 -18.70 21.81 18.40
N GLN A 259 -19.95 21.51 18.07
CA GLN A 259 -21.01 22.52 18.14
C GLN A 259 -21.23 23.07 19.55
N LYS A 260 -21.15 22.21 20.58
CA LYS A 260 -21.38 22.61 21.97
C LYS A 260 -20.14 23.22 22.65
N GLU A 261 -18.96 22.67 22.37
CA GLU A 261 -17.71 23.01 23.08
C GLU A 261 -16.61 23.57 22.16
N GLY A 262 -16.86 23.68 20.85
CA GLY A 262 -15.88 24.13 19.86
C GLY A 262 -15.47 25.58 20.04
N GLU A 263 -16.37 26.46 20.52
CA GLU A 263 -15.99 27.83 20.89
C GLU A 263 -14.95 27.86 22.02
N ARG A 264 -15.12 26.98 23.01
CA ARG A 264 -14.20 26.85 24.14
C ARG A 264 -12.84 26.33 23.67
N ILE A 265 -12.81 25.29 22.83
CA ILE A 265 -11.55 24.77 22.26
C ILE A 265 -10.86 25.83 21.41
N THR A 266 -11.62 26.50 20.56
CA THR A 266 -11.11 27.58 19.70
C THR A 266 -10.56 28.76 20.52
N ALA A 267 -11.13 29.01 21.71
CA ALA A 267 -10.62 30.03 22.62
C ALA A 267 -9.32 29.59 23.33
N LEU A 268 -9.12 28.30 23.55
CA LEU A 268 -7.95 27.74 24.24
C LEU A 268 -6.75 27.54 23.28
N CYS A 269 -7.01 27.04 22.07
CA CYS A 269 -6.00 26.79 21.04
C CYS A 269 -5.68 28.08 20.27
N ARG A 270 -4.71 28.86 20.78
CA ARG A 270 -4.29 30.17 20.19
C ARG A 270 -2.95 30.14 19.45
N ASN A 271 -2.15 29.09 19.64
CA ASN A 271 -0.78 29.00 19.14
C ASN A 271 -0.61 27.88 18.10
N VAL A 272 -1.69 27.53 17.40
CA VAL A 272 -1.65 26.48 16.39
C VAL A 272 -0.88 27.00 15.17
N VAL A 273 0.07 26.19 14.71
CA VAL A 273 0.93 26.42 13.54
C VAL A 273 0.47 25.57 12.37
N ASN A 274 0.20 24.28 12.63
CA ASN A 274 -0.28 23.33 11.64
C ASN A 274 -1.72 22.94 11.93
N PHE A 275 -2.61 23.21 10.98
CA PHE A 275 -4.03 22.93 11.09
C PHE A 275 -4.51 22.09 9.92
N SER A 276 -5.05 20.90 10.20
CA SER A 276 -5.58 19.98 9.19
C SER A 276 -6.95 19.46 9.60
N LEU A 277 -7.93 19.64 8.74
CA LEU A 277 -9.33 19.24 8.94
C LEU A 277 -9.86 18.33 7.83
N GLU A 278 -8.99 17.74 7.02
CA GLU A 278 -9.40 16.94 5.86
C GLU A 278 -10.46 15.87 6.23
N GLY A 279 -11.56 15.83 5.45
CA GLY A 279 -12.64 14.85 5.66
C GLY A 279 -13.40 14.98 6.98
N SER A 280 -13.20 16.07 7.75
CA SER A 280 -14.01 16.38 8.92
C SER A 280 -15.32 17.05 8.53
N ARG A 281 -16.37 16.93 9.34
CA ARG A 281 -17.63 17.67 9.10
C ARG A 281 -17.83 18.71 10.18
N ILE A 282 -17.01 19.78 10.12
CA ILE A 282 -17.05 20.89 11.07
C ILE A 282 -17.82 22.06 10.45
N ASP A 283 -18.59 22.75 11.29
CA ASP A 283 -19.40 23.89 10.89
C ASP A 283 -18.55 25.11 10.49
N LYS A 284 -19.08 25.88 9.54
CA LYS A 284 -18.45 27.07 8.97
C LYS A 284 -18.07 28.12 10.02
N THR A 285 -18.95 28.39 10.99
CA THR A 285 -18.73 29.39 12.04
C THR A 285 -17.54 29.05 12.93
N ALA A 286 -17.43 27.77 13.31
CA ALA A 286 -16.33 27.29 14.13
C ALA A 286 -14.98 27.43 13.44
N ILE A 287 -14.90 27.09 12.14
CA ILE A 287 -13.68 27.27 11.34
C ILE A 287 -13.31 28.75 11.25
N HIS A 288 -14.28 29.63 10.99
CA HIS A 288 -14.05 31.07 10.94
C HIS A 288 -13.51 31.63 12.27
N CYS A 289 -14.11 31.26 13.39
CA CYS A 289 -13.64 31.67 14.72
C CYS A 289 -12.22 31.16 14.99
N PHE A 290 -11.89 29.95 14.54
CA PHE A 290 -10.57 29.35 14.72
C PHE A 290 -9.49 30.07 13.93
N LEU A 291 -9.77 30.35 12.65
CA LEU A 291 -8.84 31.07 11.78
C LEU A 291 -8.64 32.52 12.21
N LEU A 292 -9.65 33.16 12.82
CA LEU A 292 -9.55 34.54 13.29
C LEU A 292 -8.66 34.68 14.53
N ARG A 293 -8.62 33.65 15.39
CA ARG A 293 -7.86 33.68 16.65
C ARG A 293 -6.40 33.24 16.49
N ASN A 294 -6.08 32.42 15.48
CA ASN A 294 -4.74 31.90 15.27
C ASN A 294 -3.99 32.70 14.19
N GLN A 295 -3.05 33.56 14.61
CA GLN A 295 -2.28 34.42 13.70
C GLN A 295 -0.96 33.79 13.23
N ARG A 296 -0.54 32.69 13.86
CA ARG A 296 0.73 31.99 13.62
C ARG A 296 0.59 30.74 12.74
N LEU A 297 -0.54 30.61 12.04
CA LEU A 297 -0.77 29.47 11.15
C LEU A 297 0.20 29.53 9.96
N GLU A 298 0.95 28.44 9.79
CA GLU A 298 1.88 28.24 8.66
C GLU A 298 1.35 27.20 7.68
N TYR A 299 0.64 26.18 8.17
CA TYR A 299 0.05 25.11 7.35
C TYR A 299 -1.46 25.04 7.60
N ILE A 300 -2.25 25.17 6.55
CA ILE A 300 -3.70 24.99 6.58
C ILE A 300 -4.07 23.95 5.52
N ASN A 301 -4.66 22.84 5.97
CA ASN A 301 -5.29 21.85 5.11
C ASN A 301 -6.78 21.73 5.44
N VAL A 302 -7.61 22.15 4.50
CA VAL A 302 -9.07 22.12 4.59
C VAL A 302 -9.68 21.36 3.42
N SER A 303 -8.94 20.44 2.81
CA SER A 303 -9.40 19.73 1.62
C SER A 303 -10.65 18.88 1.88
N GLY A 304 -11.57 18.89 0.91
CA GLY A 304 -12.84 18.15 0.98
C GLY A 304 -13.86 18.73 1.95
N LEU A 305 -13.68 19.98 2.40
CA LEU A 305 -14.62 20.67 3.29
C LEU A 305 -15.55 21.62 2.52
N ALA A 306 -16.78 21.16 2.27
CA ALA A 306 -17.82 22.02 1.68
C ALA A 306 -18.23 23.21 2.59
N SER A 307 -17.89 23.20 3.88
CA SER A 307 -18.19 24.30 4.80
C SER A 307 -17.24 25.50 4.64
N VAL A 308 -16.09 25.30 4.00
CA VAL A 308 -15.13 26.37 3.71
C VAL A 308 -15.58 27.13 2.47
N THR A 309 -15.63 28.45 2.58
CA THR A 309 -16.16 29.34 1.55
C THR A 309 -15.22 30.53 1.35
N ASN A 310 -15.47 31.36 0.33
CA ASN A 310 -14.70 32.59 0.09
C ASN A 310 -14.59 33.54 1.30
N SER A 311 -15.55 33.51 2.24
CA SER A 311 -15.45 34.26 3.50
C SER A 311 -14.33 33.75 4.40
N ALA A 312 -14.09 32.43 4.44
CA ALA A 312 -12.98 31.85 5.18
C ALA A 312 -11.64 32.30 4.58
N MET A 313 -11.52 32.30 3.25
CA MET A 313 -10.33 32.83 2.56
C MET A 313 -10.08 34.31 2.89
N LYS A 314 -11.15 35.12 2.96
CA LYS A 314 -11.05 36.52 3.40
C LYS A 314 -10.57 36.66 4.85
N ILE A 315 -10.94 35.73 5.73
CA ILE A 315 -10.47 35.71 7.12
C ILE A 315 -8.99 35.31 7.16
N ILE A 316 -8.59 34.24 6.45
CA ILE A 316 -7.18 33.80 6.34
C ILE A 316 -6.30 34.96 5.85
N ALA A 317 -6.74 35.65 4.80
CA ALA A 317 -6.04 36.82 4.26
C ALA A 317 -5.88 37.97 5.28
N ARG A 318 -6.74 38.07 6.31
CA ARG A 318 -6.66 39.12 7.34
C ARG A 318 -5.90 38.70 8.59
N SER A 319 -5.95 37.42 8.95
CA SER A 319 -5.37 36.92 10.21
C SER A 319 -4.03 36.20 10.04
N CYS A 320 -3.81 35.50 8.92
CA CYS A 320 -2.74 34.51 8.76
C CYS A 320 -1.64 34.97 7.79
N HIS A 321 -0.85 35.98 8.15
CA HIS A 321 0.21 36.52 7.27
C HIS A 321 1.47 35.64 7.16
N GLN A 322 1.63 34.64 8.04
CA GLN A 322 2.77 33.70 8.05
C GLN A 322 2.50 32.41 7.27
N LEU A 323 1.38 32.33 6.56
CA LEU A 323 0.97 31.12 5.85
C LEU A 323 2.00 30.72 4.78
N ARG A 324 2.44 29.47 4.82
CA ARG A 324 3.39 28.85 3.88
C ARG A 324 2.71 27.85 2.97
N ILE A 325 1.81 27.04 3.53
CA ILE A 325 1.13 25.97 2.82
C ILE A 325 -0.38 26.12 2.99
N LEU A 326 -1.09 26.21 1.88
CA LEU A 326 -2.55 26.23 1.83
C LEU A 326 -3.06 25.12 0.91
N ASN A 327 -3.86 24.22 1.47
CA ASN A 327 -4.58 23.20 0.72
C ASN A 327 -6.09 23.41 0.87
N VAL A 328 -6.74 23.77 -0.24
CA VAL A 328 -8.19 23.95 -0.39
C VAL A 328 -8.77 23.03 -1.47
N SER A 329 -8.05 21.98 -1.87
CA SER A 329 -8.51 21.03 -2.88
C SER A 329 -9.88 20.45 -2.54
N TRP A 330 -10.75 20.26 -3.55
CA TRP A 330 -12.11 19.73 -3.40
C TRP A 330 -13.04 20.60 -2.53
N CYS A 331 -12.83 21.92 -2.54
CA CYS A 331 -13.70 22.89 -1.87
C CYS A 331 -14.57 23.61 -2.90
N THR A 332 -15.74 23.06 -3.21
CA THR A 332 -16.65 23.56 -4.28
C THR A 332 -17.22 24.96 -4.04
N SER A 333 -17.10 25.51 -2.83
CA SER A 333 -17.61 26.84 -2.46
C SER A 333 -16.51 27.92 -2.35
N VAL A 334 -15.31 27.59 -2.80
CA VAL A 334 -14.16 28.49 -2.87
C VAL A 334 -13.85 28.74 -4.35
N ASP A 335 -13.67 30.01 -4.70
CA ASP A 335 -13.31 30.44 -6.06
C ASP A 335 -11.97 31.18 -6.02
N THR A 336 -11.40 31.43 -7.20
CA THR A 336 -10.16 32.20 -7.38
C THR A 336 -10.25 33.61 -6.80
N SER A 337 -11.42 34.26 -6.79
CA SER A 337 -11.60 35.57 -6.15
C SER A 337 -11.30 35.58 -4.64
N GLY A 338 -11.55 34.46 -3.96
CA GLY A 338 -11.21 34.24 -2.56
C GLY A 338 -9.71 34.00 -2.39
N LEU A 339 -9.15 33.11 -3.21
CA LEU A 339 -7.73 32.77 -3.20
C LEU A 339 -6.83 33.95 -3.55
N ARG A 340 -7.26 34.80 -4.49
CA ARG A 340 -6.57 36.04 -4.87
C ARG A 340 -6.26 36.92 -3.66
N LYS A 341 -7.23 37.06 -2.74
CA LYS A 341 -7.05 37.84 -1.50
C LYS A 341 -6.01 37.21 -0.58
N VAL A 342 -5.95 35.88 -0.53
CA VAL A 342 -4.98 35.15 0.29
C VAL A 342 -3.57 35.30 -0.30
N VAL A 343 -3.40 35.08 -1.59
CA VAL A 343 -2.12 35.25 -2.31
C VAL A 343 -1.59 36.67 -2.15
N LYS A 344 -2.46 37.68 -2.22
CA LYS A 344 -2.09 39.08 -2.02
C LYS A 344 -1.63 39.39 -0.58
N ALA A 345 -2.24 38.76 0.41
CA ALA A 345 -1.97 39.04 1.82
C ALA A 345 -0.85 38.19 2.45
N CYS A 346 -0.56 37.00 1.90
CA CYS A 346 0.40 36.05 2.46
C CYS A 346 1.73 36.06 1.68
N PRO A 347 2.76 36.82 2.11
CA PRO A 347 4.02 36.93 1.37
C PRO A 347 4.92 35.70 1.48
N LYS A 348 4.65 34.78 2.40
CA LYS A 348 5.46 33.57 2.64
C LYS A 348 4.86 32.31 2.03
N LEU A 349 3.81 32.43 1.23
CA LEU A 349 3.14 31.28 0.63
C LEU A 349 4.06 30.62 -0.40
N THR A 350 4.41 29.35 -0.16
CA THR A 350 5.26 28.53 -1.03
C THR A 350 4.47 27.43 -1.72
N ASP A 351 3.46 26.86 -1.05
CA ASP A 351 2.70 25.73 -1.56
C ASP A 351 1.21 26.06 -1.58
N LEU A 352 0.63 26.12 -2.78
CA LEU A 352 -0.80 26.31 -2.99
C LEU A 352 -1.38 25.09 -3.70
N ARG A 353 -2.39 24.47 -3.07
CA ARG A 353 -3.15 23.36 -3.64
C ARG A 353 -4.61 23.73 -3.72
N ALA A 354 -5.12 23.77 -4.95
CA ALA A 354 -6.44 24.25 -5.30
C ALA A 354 -7.03 23.39 -6.41
N SER A 355 -7.11 22.08 -6.15
CA SER A 355 -7.74 21.11 -7.06
C SER A 355 -9.26 21.27 -7.09
N GLU A 356 -9.87 21.14 -8.26
CA GLU A 356 -11.33 21.17 -8.46
C GLU A 356 -11.99 22.46 -7.92
N ILE A 357 -11.35 23.59 -8.22
CA ILE A 357 -11.85 24.94 -7.95
C ILE A 357 -12.11 25.64 -9.29
N GLN A 358 -13.14 26.47 -9.33
CA GLN A 358 -13.57 27.21 -10.53
C GLN A 358 -13.02 28.65 -10.52
N GLY A 359 -12.91 29.24 -11.72
CA GLY A 359 -12.51 30.63 -11.93
C GLY A 359 -11.02 30.81 -12.23
N PHE A 360 -10.31 29.76 -12.66
CA PHE A 360 -8.89 29.88 -13.07
C PHE A 360 -8.70 30.47 -14.46
N ASP A 361 -9.79 30.68 -15.19
CA ASP A 361 -9.87 31.49 -16.40
C ASP A 361 -9.49 32.96 -16.13
N ASP A 362 -9.78 33.49 -14.94
CA ASP A 362 -9.48 34.87 -14.54
C ASP A 362 -7.97 35.22 -14.61
N GLU A 363 -7.60 36.07 -15.57
CA GLU A 363 -6.25 36.62 -15.73
C GLU A 363 -5.78 37.44 -14.52
N ASP A 364 -6.72 38.04 -13.78
CA ASP A 364 -6.43 38.85 -12.58
C ASP A 364 -5.78 38.01 -11.46
N PHE A 365 -6.20 36.75 -11.32
CA PHE A 365 -5.61 35.84 -10.34
C PHE A 365 -4.21 35.39 -10.78
N ALA A 366 -4.05 35.04 -12.05
CA ALA A 366 -2.77 34.70 -12.66
C ALA A 366 -1.76 35.86 -12.54
N ARG A 367 -2.20 37.10 -12.73
CA ARG A 367 -1.36 38.30 -12.58
C ARG A 367 -0.84 38.48 -11.14
N GLU A 368 -1.69 38.25 -10.15
CA GLU A 368 -1.27 38.34 -8.74
C GLU A 368 -0.26 37.24 -8.40
N LEU A 369 -0.45 36.01 -8.92
CA LEU A 369 0.53 34.94 -8.79
C LEU A 369 1.86 35.28 -9.48
N PHE A 370 1.82 35.85 -10.68
CA PHE A 370 3.00 36.31 -11.41
C PHE A 370 3.78 37.37 -10.61
N ASN A 371 3.08 38.36 -10.04
CA ASN A 371 3.71 39.44 -9.26
C ASN A 371 4.33 38.95 -7.95
N ARG A 372 3.78 37.89 -7.32
CA ARG A 372 4.33 37.35 -6.07
C ARG A 372 5.56 36.49 -6.32
N ASN A 373 5.54 35.60 -7.30
CA ASN A 373 6.62 34.66 -7.61
C ASN A 373 7.26 33.96 -6.39
N THR A 374 6.47 33.69 -5.34
CA THR A 374 6.93 33.02 -4.11
C THR A 374 6.67 31.52 -4.10
N LEU A 375 5.79 31.04 -4.98
CA LEU A 375 5.37 29.66 -5.01
C LEU A 375 6.49 28.74 -5.51
N GLU A 376 6.69 27.66 -4.76
CA GLU A 376 7.53 26.52 -5.13
C GLU A 376 6.67 25.33 -5.58
N ARG A 377 5.44 25.20 -5.06
CA ARG A 377 4.51 24.13 -5.47
C ARG A 377 3.15 24.71 -5.78
N LEU A 378 2.68 24.48 -7.00
CA LEU A 378 1.34 24.86 -7.45
C LEU A 378 0.62 23.61 -7.97
N ILE A 379 -0.48 23.26 -7.30
CA ILE A 379 -1.34 22.13 -7.69
C ILE A 379 -2.72 22.69 -8.02
N ILE A 380 -3.08 22.67 -9.29
CA ILE A 380 -4.32 23.23 -9.84
C ILE A 380 -4.98 22.23 -10.81
N SER A 381 -5.17 21.02 -10.31
CA SER A 381 -5.75 19.93 -11.09
C SER A 381 -7.27 20.02 -11.22
N ARG A 382 -7.85 19.56 -12.35
CA ARG A 382 -9.30 19.60 -12.61
C ARG A 382 -9.90 21.00 -12.52
N THR A 383 -9.21 21.98 -13.08
CA THR A 383 -9.67 23.37 -13.11
C THR A 383 -9.84 23.86 -14.54
N ASP A 384 -10.64 24.90 -14.70
CA ASP A 384 -10.94 25.65 -15.92
C ASP A 384 -9.80 26.59 -16.35
N ILE A 385 -8.54 26.16 -16.18
CA ILE A 385 -7.38 26.98 -16.55
C ILE A 385 -7.24 27.03 -18.08
N THR A 386 -7.19 28.25 -18.61
CA THR A 386 -7.00 28.49 -20.04
C THR A 386 -5.53 28.76 -20.37
N ASP A 387 -5.18 28.65 -21.66
CA ASP A 387 -3.87 29.04 -22.19
C ASP A 387 -3.48 30.47 -21.82
N GLN A 388 -4.42 31.42 -21.85
CA GLN A 388 -4.16 32.83 -21.56
C GLN A 388 -3.84 33.05 -20.08
N SER A 389 -4.57 32.34 -19.21
CA SER A 389 -4.36 32.38 -17.76
C SER A 389 -2.98 31.80 -17.41
N LEU A 390 -2.59 30.67 -18.02
CA LEU A 390 -1.26 30.09 -17.82
C LEU A 390 -0.14 30.98 -18.39
N LYS A 391 -0.32 31.54 -19.59
CA LYS A 391 0.61 32.53 -20.18
C LYS A 391 0.77 33.75 -19.29
N THR A 392 -0.32 34.29 -18.74
CA THR A 392 -0.29 35.43 -17.81
C THR A 392 0.45 35.07 -16.52
N LEU A 393 0.32 33.83 -16.04
CA LEU A 393 1.02 33.35 -14.85
C LEU A 393 2.53 33.23 -15.07
N MET A 394 2.97 32.93 -16.30
CA MET A 394 4.38 32.76 -16.67
C MET A 394 5.03 34.05 -17.16
N HIS A 395 4.37 34.81 -18.02
CA HIS A 395 4.89 36.00 -18.70
C HIS A 395 4.33 37.34 -18.17
N GLY A 396 3.21 37.33 -17.43
CA GLY A 396 2.50 38.55 -17.05
C GLY A 396 1.59 39.10 -18.15
N LEU A 397 0.92 40.24 -17.88
CA LEU A 397 -0.19 40.73 -18.71
C LEU A 397 0.24 41.44 -20.01
N ASN A 398 1.53 41.75 -20.19
CA ASN A 398 2.11 42.33 -21.42
C ASN A 398 3.63 42.31 -21.21
N PRO A 399 4.31 41.19 -21.47
CA PRO A 399 5.75 41.13 -21.31
C PRO A 399 6.44 42.00 -22.36
N GLU A 400 7.56 42.63 -21.99
CA GLU A 400 8.49 43.16 -22.98
C GLU A 400 9.15 41.97 -23.69
N PHE A 401 9.19 42.01 -25.03
CA PHE A 401 9.79 40.95 -25.82
C PHE A 401 11.23 41.30 -26.22
N ASP A 402 12.13 40.34 -26.04
CA ASP A 402 13.44 40.37 -26.66
C ASP A 402 13.29 40.11 -28.16
N LEU A 403 13.67 41.10 -28.97
CA LEU A 403 13.57 41.08 -30.42
C LEU A 403 14.51 40.05 -31.08
N LEU A 404 15.54 39.57 -30.38
CA LEU A 404 16.49 38.60 -30.92
C LEU A 404 16.04 37.16 -30.69
N GLU A 405 15.49 36.87 -29.52
CA GLU A 405 15.08 35.52 -29.14
C GLU A 405 13.57 35.28 -29.32
N ASP A 406 12.79 36.32 -29.64
CA ASP A 406 11.32 36.32 -29.66
C ASP A 406 10.73 35.82 -28.33
N ARG A 407 11.32 36.29 -27.23
CA ARG A 407 11.03 35.80 -25.87
C ARG A 407 10.62 36.92 -24.93
N PRO A 408 9.64 36.67 -24.04
CA PRO A 408 9.28 37.64 -23.01
C PRO A 408 10.38 37.74 -21.94
N ILE A 409 10.83 38.97 -21.67
CA ILE A 409 11.80 39.29 -20.63
C ILE A 409 11.08 39.27 -19.28
N VAL A 410 11.11 38.11 -18.61
CA VAL A 410 10.44 37.91 -17.33
C VAL A 410 11.34 37.21 -16.31
N PRO A 411 11.21 37.52 -15.00
CA PRO A 411 12.01 36.84 -14.00
C PRO A 411 11.61 35.37 -13.93
N PRO A 412 12.58 34.44 -13.80
CA PRO A 412 12.30 33.01 -13.75
C PRO A 412 11.41 32.69 -12.56
N ARG A 413 10.51 31.73 -12.76
CA ARG A 413 9.60 31.26 -11.73
C ARG A 413 10.35 30.38 -10.73
N ARG A 414 9.97 30.48 -9.46
CA ARG A 414 10.52 29.65 -8.36
C ARG A 414 9.83 28.28 -8.23
N LEU A 415 8.97 27.92 -9.17
CA LEU A 415 8.22 26.67 -9.19
C LEU A 415 9.17 25.47 -9.30
N LYS A 416 9.05 24.56 -8.33
CA LYS A 416 9.66 23.23 -8.30
C LYS A 416 8.67 22.14 -8.68
N HIS A 417 7.40 22.30 -8.32
CA HIS A 417 6.36 21.33 -8.64
C HIS A 417 5.13 22.01 -9.24
N LEU A 418 4.73 21.55 -10.41
CA LEU A 418 3.55 22.03 -11.12
C LEU A 418 2.67 20.84 -11.49
N ASP A 419 1.45 20.84 -10.98
CA ASP A 419 0.42 19.85 -11.31
C ASP A 419 -0.80 20.56 -11.92
N ILE A 420 -1.03 20.26 -13.19
CA ILE A 420 -2.13 20.76 -14.02
C ILE A 420 -2.80 19.56 -14.72
N HIS A 421 -3.02 18.44 -14.00
CA HIS A 421 -3.73 17.30 -14.58
C HIS A 421 -5.23 17.58 -14.78
N GLN A 422 -5.81 16.91 -15.78
CA GLN A 422 -7.23 17.03 -16.16
C GLN A 422 -7.67 18.48 -16.42
N CYS A 423 -6.84 19.26 -17.11
CA CYS A 423 -7.18 20.60 -17.57
C CYS A 423 -7.46 20.56 -19.08
N SER A 424 -8.73 20.41 -19.44
CA SER A 424 -9.19 20.19 -20.82
C SER A 424 -9.01 21.37 -21.75
N ASP A 425 -9.00 22.59 -21.21
CA ASP A 425 -8.95 23.83 -21.99
C ASP A 425 -7.51 24.27 -22.33
N LEU A 426 -6.53 23.46 -21.91
CA LEU A 426 -5.11 23.73 -22.12
C LEU A 426 -4.62 23.13 -23.43
N THR A 427 -3.95 23.95 -24.24
CA THR A 427 -3.34 23.52 -25.51
C THR A 427 -1.82 23.68 -25.46
N ASP A 428 -1.15 23.26 -26.54
CA ASP A 428 0.29 23.42 -26.73
C ASP A 428 0.75 24.86 -26.47
N SER A 429 -0.08 25.85 -26.83
CA SER A 429 0.28 27.25 -26.71
C SER A 429 0.44 27.69 -25.26
N GLY A 430 -0.39 27.17 -24.35
CA GLY A 430 -0.29 27.41 -22.92
C GLY A 430 0.94 26.75 -22.32
N VAL A 431 1.19 25.47 -22.61
CA VAL A 431 2.32 24.72 -22.04
C VAL A 431 3.67 25.22 -22.56
N MET A 432 3.76 25.65 -23.81
CA MET A 432 4.99 26.26 -24.35
C MET A 432 5.42 27.51 -23.58
N SER A 433 4.50 28.24 -22.93
CA SER A 433 4.85 29.38 -22.08
C SER A 433 5.68 28.99 -20.84
N LEU A 434 5.66 27.72 -20.44
CA LEU A 434 6.53 27.21 -19.36
C LEU A 434 7.99 27.14 -19.80
N ALA A 435 8.26 26.90 -21.09
CA ALA A 435 9.61 26.76 -21.59
C ALA A 435 10.44 28.03 -21.26
N HIS A 436 11.68 27.82 -20.83
CA HIS A 436 12.62 28.87 -20.36
C HIS A 436 12.23 29.62 -19.07
N ASN A 437 10.98 29.53 -18.60
CA ASN A 437 10.51 30.30 -17.43
C ASN A 437 10.57 29.52 -16.11
N VAL A 438 10.65 28.19 -16.13
CA VAL A 438 10.68 27.32 -14.93
C VAL A 438 11.98 26.50 -14.80
N PRO A 439 13.17 27.12 -14.71
CA PRO A 439 14.45 26.40 -14.71
C PRO A 439 14.67 25.51 -13.47
N TYR A 440 13.94 25.76 -12.38
CA TYR A 440 14.03 25.02 -11.12
C TYR A 440 12.99 23.90 -10.98
N LEU A 441 12.25 23.59 -12.05
CA LEU A 441 11.20 22.58 -12.01
C LEU A 441 11.80 21.18 -11.75
N GLU A 442 11.30 20.54 -10.69
CA GLU A 442 11.67 19.20 -10.25
C GLU A 442 10.55 18.18 -10.53
N GLY A 443 9.28 18.60 -10.55
CA GLY A 443 8.14 17.75 -10.89
C GLY A 443 7.10 18.43 -11.79
N LEU A 444 6.69 17.75 -12.85
CA LEU A 444 5.67 18.20 -13.80
C LEU A 444 4.62 17.11 -14.02
N GLN A 445 3.36 17.45 -13.79
CA GLN A 445 2.22 16.56 -14.01
C GLN A 445 1.20 17.24 -14.94
N LEU A 446 1.03 16.64 -16.13
CA LEU A 446 0.17 17.10 -17.22
C LEU A 446 -0.80 16.01 -17.68
N SER A 447 -1.11 15.07 -16.79
CA SER A 447 -1.91 13.88 -17.12
C SER A 447 -3.34 14.24 -17.55
N GLN A 448 -3.90 13.50 -18.50
CA GLN A 448 -5.26 13.67 -19.02
C GLN A 448 -5.52 15.05 -19.65
N CYS A 449 -4.50 15.62 -20.30
CA CYS A 449 -4.61 16.85 -21.11
C CYS A 449 -4.58 16.46 -22.60
N THR A 450 -5.74 16.08 -23.14
CA THR A 450 -5.88 15.39 -24.45
C THR A 450 -5.43 16.20 -25.66
N GLU A 451 -5.42 17.53 -25.57
CA GLU A 451 -5.06 18.41 -26.70
C GLU A 451 -3.54 18.60 -26.86
N LEU A 452 -2.73 18.21 -25.87
CA LEU A 452 -1.28 18.45 -25.87
C LEU A 452 -0.53 17.49 -26.79
N SER A 453 0.39 18.03 -27.58
CA SER A 453 1.25 17.31 -28.53
C SER A 453 2.70 17.17 -28.05
N ASP A 454 3.50 16.40 -28.80
CA ASP A 454 4.92 16.22 -28.52
C ASP A 454 5.69 17.55 -28.44
N ASN A 455 5.32 18.53 -29.27
CA ASN A 455 6.13 19.74 -29.43
C ASN A 455 6.18 20.60 -28.17
N CYS A 456 5.05 20.72 -27.44
CA CYS A 456 5.01 21.52 -26.23
C CYS A 456 5.81 20.87 -25.10
N ILE A 457 5.72 19.55 -24.95
CA ILE A 457 6.47 18.80 -23.93
C ILE A 457 7.97 18.88 -24.22
N VAL A 458 8.38 18.68 -25.48
CA VAL A 458 9.80 18.77 -25.87
C VAL A 458 10.38 20.15 -25.53
N ALA A 459 9.66 21.24 -25.83
CA ALA A 459 10.11 22.59 -25.50
C ALA A 459 10.33 22.80 -23.98
N VAL A 460 9.48 22.21 -23.14
CA VAL A 460 9.64 22.26 -21.68
C VAL A 460 10.83 21.40 -21.23
N LEU A 461 11.01 20.20 -21.79
CA LEU A 461 12.09 19.28 -21.42
C LEU A 461 13.48 19.83 -21.75
N GLU A 462 13.63 20.53 -22.87
CA GLU A 462 14.90 21.18 -23.26
C GLU A 462 15.36 22.25 -22.27
N THR A 463 14.43 22.83 -21.52
CA THR A 463 14.65 24.02 -20.68
C THR A 463 14.54 23.76 -19.18
N THR A 464 14.32 22.50 -18.77
CA THR A 464 14.12 22.10 -17.37
C THR A 464 15.19 21.11 -16.90
N PRO A 465 16.44 21.54 -16.62
CA PRO A 465 17.56 20.64 -16.33
C PRO A 465 17.45 19.88 -15.00
N ARG A 466 16.56 20.30 -14.08
CA ARG A 466 16.41 19.72 -12.75
C ARG A 466 15.19 18.80 -12.60
N LEU A 467 14.52 18.46 -13.70
CA LEU A 467 13.32 17.64 -13.67
C LEU A 467 13.64 16.22 -13.18
N THR A 468 12.92 15.77 -12.15
CA THR A 468 13.07 14.46 -11.51
C THR A 468 11.81 13.61 -11.61
N HIS A 469 10.63 14.23 -11.65
CA HIS A 469 9.33 13.58 -11.75
C HIS A 469 8.56 14.11 -12.95
N LEU A 470 8.15 13.22 -13.86
CA LEU A 470 7.36 13.57 -15.04
C LEU A 470 6.16 12.61 -15.16
N GLU A 471 4.96 13.17 -15.13
CA GLU A 471 3.71 12.41 -15.23
C GLU A 471 2.87 12.87 -16.44
N LEU A 472 2.80 11.99 -17.43
CA LEU A 472 2.13 12.15 -18.72
C LEU A 472 1.16 10.99 -18.92
N GLU A 473 0.28 10.72 -17.95
CA GLU A 473 -0.72 9.67 -18.08
C GLU A 473 -1.87 10.09 -19.00
N ASP A 474 -2.34 9.15 -19.82
CA ASP A 474 -3.51 9.29 -20.70
C ASP A 474 -3.42 10.50 -21.65
N MET A 475 -2.37 10.48 -22.46
CA MET A 475 -2.04 11.53 -23.43
C MET A 475 -2.08 10.96 -24.85
N GLU A 476 -3.26 11.00 -25.49
CA GLU A 476 -3.53 10.32 -26.76
C GLU A 476 -2.65 10.79 -27.94
N ARG A 477 -2.26 12.08 -27.94
CA ARG A 477 -1.48 12.69 -29.04
C ARG A 477 0.03 12.52 -28.92
N LEU A 478 0.54 11.96 -27.81
CA LEU A 478 1.97 11.79 -27.62
C LEU A 478 2.53 10.60 -28.37
N THR A 479 3.68 10.81 -29.00
CA THR A 479 4.39 9.78 -29.77
C THR A 479 5.77 9.55 -29.20
N ASN A 480 6.46 8.53 -29.71
CA ASN A 480 7.83 8.20 -29.30
C ASN A 480 8.83 9.36 -29.44
N LYS A 481 8.50 10.43 -30.18
CA LYS A 481 9.32 11.65 -30.28
C LYS A 481 9.58 12.26 -28.90
N THR A 482 8.57 12.34 -28.03
CA THR A 482 8.73 12.87 -26.66
C THR A 482 9.79 12.12 -25.87
N LEU A 483 9.73 10.79 -25.87
CA LEU A 483 10.67 9.94 -25.14
C LEU A 483 12.09 10.00 -25.71
N ILE A 484 12.22 10.11 -27.03
CA ILE A 484 13.53 10.26 -27.69
C ILE A 484 14.18 11.58 -27.29
N GLU A 485 13.42 12.67 -27.29
CA GLU A 485 13.94 13.99 -26.88
C GLU A 485 14.14 14.07 -25.36
N LEU A 486 13.28 13.44 -24.56
CA LEU A 486 13.49 13.27 -23.11
C LEU A 486 14.81 12.57 -22.80
N ALA A 487 15.21 11.60 -23.63
CA ALA A 487 16.48 10.90 -23.46
C ALA A 487 17.71 11.73 -23.87
N LYS A 488 17.53 12.84 -24.60
CA LYS A 488 18.58 13.78 -25.00
C LYS A 488 18.62 15.05 -24.14
N SER A 489 17.52 15.35 -23.45
CA SER A 489 17.34 16.55 -22.67
C SER A 489 18.30 16.60 -21.47
N PRO A 490 18.58 17.80 -20.92
CA PRO A 490 19.48 17.94 -19.79
C PRO A 490 18.97 17.29 -18.50
N CYS A 491 17.68 16.95 -18.40
CA CYS A 491 17.11 16.29 -17.22
C CYS A 491 17.27 14.77 -17.20
N ALA A 492 17.61 14.12 -18.32
CA ALA A 492 17.80 12.68 -18.42
C ALA A 492 18.62 12.03 -17.27
N PRO A 493 19.79 12.58 -16.84
CA PRO A 493 20.57 11.98 -15.76
C PRO A 493 19.91 12.07 -14.36
N PHE A 494 18.99 13.01 -14.16
CA PHE A 494 18.35 13.27 -12.87
C PHE A 494 16.92 12.73 -12.78
N LEU A 495 16.34 12.27 -13.89
CA LEU A 495 14.99 11.74 -13.91
C LEU A 495 14.89 10.46 -13.05
N GLU A 496 14.01 10.49 -12.05
CA GLU A 496 13.79 9.39 -11.10
C GLU A 496 12.43 8.72 -11.31
N HIS A 497 11.40 9.50 -11.66
CA HIS A 497 10.02 9.04 -11.79
C HIS A 497 9.44 9.43 -13.15
N LEU A 498 8.95 8.44 -13.90
CA LEU A 498 8.28 8.64 -15.19
C LEU A 498 6.97 7.85 -15.22
N ASN A 499 5.85 8.54 -15.42
CA ASN A 499 4.56 7.91 -15.70
C ASN A 499 4.12 8.27 -17.12
N ILE A 500 3.91 7.27 -17.96
CA ILE A 500 3.43 7.35 -19.35
C ILE A 500 2.28 6.38 -19.60
N SER A 501 1.58 5.99 -18.53
CA SER A 501 0.47 5.05 -18.58
C SER A 501 -0.64 5.57 -19.49
N TYR A 502 -1.38 4.67 -20.12
CA TYR A 502 -2.45 4.93 -21.08
C TYR A 502 -2.05 5.72 -22.35
N CYS A 503 -0.75 5.98 -22.56
CA CYS A 503 -0.26 6.55 -23.81
C CYS A 503 -0.07 5.45 -24.88
N GLU A 504 -1.15 5.08 -25.55
CA GLU A 504 -1.14 3.95 -26.49
C GLU A 504 -0.14 4.13 -27.65
N ALA A 505 0.20 5.36 -28.04
CA ALA A 505 1.16 5.63 -29.12
C ALA A 505 2.64 5.50 -28.75
N LEU A 506 2.95 5.29 -27.47
CA LEU A 506 4.30 5.05 -26.98
C LEU A 506 4.67 3.57 -27.01
N GLY A 507 5.92 3.29 -27.38
CA GLY A 507 6.43 1.93 -27.49
C GLY A 507 7.95 1.84 -27.28
N ASP A 508 8.53 0.73 -27.70
CA ASP A 508 9.93 0.41 -27.40
C ASP A 508 10.93 1.42 -27.98
N ILE A 509 10.65 1.98 -29.15
CA ILE A 509 11.57 2.88 -29.86
C ILE A 509 11.97 4.05 -28.97
N GLY A 510 10.99 4.68 -28.31
CA GLY A 510 11.24 5.78 -27.38
C GLY A 510 11.78 5.28 -26.04
N MET A 511 11.12 4.27 -25.45
CA MET A 511 11.45 3.83 -24.09
C MET A 511 12.84 3.20 -23.98
N LEU A 512 13.35 2.56 -25.04
CA LEU A 512 14.73 2.07 -25.07
C LEU A 512 15.75 3.21 -24.94
N GLN A 513 15.49 4.39 -25.51
CA GLN A 513 16.39 5.54 -25.36
C GLN A 513 16.35 6.07 -23.92
N VAL A 514 15.15 6.15 -23.33
CA VAL A 514 14.96 6.58 -21.94
C VAL A 514 15.67 5.64 -20.97
N MET A 515 15.46 4.33 -21.08
CA MET A 515 16.19 3.34 -20.26
C MET A 515 17.71 3.47 -20.47
N LYS A 516 18.14 3.88 -21.67
CA LYS A 516 19.56 4.01 -21.99
C LYS A 516 20.23 5.26 -21.42
N ASN A 517 19.53 6.38 -21.35
CA ASN A 517 20.13 7.67 -20.99
C ASN A 517 19.73 8.16 -19.60
N CYS A 518 18.76 7.51 -18.95
CA CYS A 518 18.29 7.87 -17.61
C CYS A 518 18.73 6.83 -16.54
N PRO A 519 19.97 6.92 -16.01
CA PRO A 519 20.50 5.94 -15.05
C PRO A 519 19.84 6.01 -13.67
N SER A 520 19.30 7.16 -13.30
CA SER A 520 18.73 7.44 -11.98
C SER A 520 17.25 7.05 -11.84
N LEU A 521 16.64 6.46 -12.88
CA LEU A 521 15.26 6.02 -12.83
C LEU A 521 15.02 5.02 -11.68
N ARG A 522 13.99 5.31 -10.89
CA ARG A 522 13.53 4.55 -9.72
C ARG A 522 12.11 4.04 -9.89
N SER A 523 11.23 4.76 -10.57
CA SER A 523 9.86 4.32 -10.86
C SER A 523 9.49 4.65 -12.29
N VAL A 524 9.04 3.64 -13.03
CA VAL A 524 8.46 3.83 -14.36
C VAL A 524 7.10 3.13 -14.39
N GLU A 525 6.08 3.90 -14.72
CA GLU A 525 4.71 3.42 -14.94
C GLU A 525 4.39 3.59 -16.43
N MET A 526 4.03 2.49 -17.08
CA MET A 526 3.83 2.45 -18.53
C MET A 526 2.68 1.51 -18.90
N ASP A 527 1.63 1.55 -18.09
CA ASP A 527 0.44 0.71 -18.25
C ASP A 527 -0.28 1.03 -19.57
N ASN A 528 -0.89 0.02 -20.20
CA ASN A 528 -1.66 0.18 -21.44
C ASN A 528 -0.91 0.91 -22.57
N THR A 529 0.40 0.65 -22.70
CA THR A 529 1.26 1.15 -23.79
C THR A 529 1.61 0.04 -24.80
N ARG A 530 2.17 0.39 -25.97
CA ARG A 530 2.62 -0.57 -27.00
C ARG A 530 4.00 -1.19 -26.74
N ILE A 531 4.48 -1.09 -25.50
CA ILE A 531 5.78 -1.60 -25.07
C ILE A 531 5.82 -3.13 -25.06
N SER A 532 6.95 -3.71 -25.42
CA SER A 532 7.21 -5.15 -25.47
C SER A 532 8.35 -5.59 -24.55
N ASP A 533 8.64 -6.90 -24.57
CA ASP A 533 9.74 -7.55 -23.85
C ASP A 533 11.11 -6.88 -24.04
N LEU A 534 11.33 -6.17 -25.16
CA LEU A 534 12.59 -5.48 -25.45
C LEU A 534 12.93 -4.44 -24.37
N THR A 535 11.95 -3.67 -23.90
CA THR A 535 12.19 -2.66 -22.86
C THR A 535 12.51 -3.29 -21.52
N LEU A 536 11.83 -4.37 -21.16
CA LEU A 536 12.09 -5.14 -19.94
C LEU A 536 13.50 -5.71 -19.95
N MET A 537 13.92 -6.24 -21.10
CA MET A 537 15.28 -6.75 -21.28
C MET A 537 16.32 -5.62 -21.13
N GLU A 538 16.14 -4.47 -21.77
CA GLU A 538 17.07 -3.34 -21.61
C GLU A 538 17.08 -2.83 -20.16
N ALA A 539 15.93 -2.68 -19.52
CA ALA A 539 15.85 -2.26 -18.11
C ALA A 539 16.61 -3.23 -17.19
N SER A 540 16.45 -4.53 -17.41
CA SER A 540 17.16 -5.57 -16.66
C SER A 540 18.68 -5.48 -16.86
N LEU A 541 19.13 -5.23 -18.09
CA LEU A 541 20.53 -5.05 -18.43
C LEU A 541 21.12 -3.79 -17.77
N ARG A 542 20.35 -2.71 -17.66
CA ARG A 542 20.76 -1.49 -16.97
C ARG A 542 20.94 -1.67 -15.47
N ILE A 543 20.07 -2.43 -14.83
CA ILE A 543 20.19 -2.70 -13.39
C ILE A 543 21.35 -3.64 -13.08
N ARG A 544 21.59 -4.64 -13.93
CA ARG A 544 22.80 -5.48 -13.83
C ARG A 544 24.10 -4.66 -13.90
N LYS A 545 24.10 -3.51 -14.59
CA LYS A 545 25.26 -2.58 -14.64
C LYS A 545 25.47 -1.77 -13.35
N ARG A 546 24.49 -1.71 -12.44
CA ARG A 546 24.62 -1.03 -11.12
C ARG A 546 25.48 -1.83 -10.12
N GLY A 547 25.93 -3.03 -10.50
CA GLY A 547 26.93 -3.81 -9.77
C GLY A 547 26.35 -4.80 -8.75
N TYR A 548 27.26 -5.46 -8.05
CA TYR A 548 26.98 -6.53 -7.10
C TYR A 548 27.71 -6.27 -5.78
N GLY A 549 27.10 -6.67 -4.67
CA GLY A 549 27.58 -6.42 -3.32
C GLY A 549 27.39 -7.63 -2.40
N GLN A 550 27.79 -7.48 -1.14
CA GLN A 550 27.60 -8.50 -0.10
C GLN A 550 26.35 -8.26 0.74
N THR A 551 25.74 -7.08 0.62
CA THR A 551 24.48 -6.75 1.28
C THR A 551 23.30 -7.38 0.55
N PRO A 552 22.19 -7.69 1.24
CA PRO A 552 20.97 -8.14 0.58
C PRO A 552 20.50 -7.11 -0.46
N PRO A 553 19.88 -7.57 -1.57
CA PRO A 553 19.42 -6.68 -2.65
C PRO A 553 18.32 -5.73 -2.16
N ARG A 554 18.26 -4.53 -2.74
CA ARG A 554 17.16 -3.57 -2.55
C ARG A 554 16.43 -3.29 -3.87
N VAL A 555 15.20 -2.81 -3.81
CA VAL A 555 14.47 -2.38 -5.01
C VAL A 555 15.11 -1.10 -5.54
N GLY A 556 15.71 -1.17 -6.73
CA GLY A 556 16.36 -0.02 -7.38
C GLY A 556 15.56 0.57 -8.54
N LEU A 557 14.61 -0.20 -9.10
CA LEU A 557 13.65 0.26 -10.11
C LEU A 557 12.32 -0.45 -9.89
N ARG A 558 11.24 0.32 -9.82
CA ARG A 558 9.87 -0.17 -9.83
C ARG A 558 9.32 0.01 -11.24
N LEU A 559 8.91 -1.08 -11.87
CA LEU A 559 8.28 -1.09 -13.18
C LEU A 559 6.81 -1.50 -13.04
N VAL A 560 5.90 -0.70 -13.57
CA VAL A 560 4.47 -0.99 -13.62
C VAL A 560 4.06 -1.10 -15.09
N ILE A 561 3.57 -2.29 -15.48
CA ILE A 561 3.29 -2.70 -16.87
C ILE A 561 1.98 -3.48 -16.98
N PHE A 562 0.92 -2.96 -16.38
CA PHE A 562 -0.42 -3.53 -16.54
C PHE A 562 -0.91 -3.34 -17.99
N ASP A 563 -1.61 -4.34 -18.51
CA ASP A 563 -2.27 -4.32 -19.83
C ASP A 563 -1.39 -3.93 -21.04
N CYS A 564 -0.07 -4.12 -20.96
CA CYS A 564 0.83 -4.01 -22.11
C CYS A 564 0.67 -5.24 -23.02
N ALA A 565 -0.08 -5.12 -24.12
CA ALA A 565 -0.42 -6.25 -25.00
C ALA A 565 0.79 -6.98 -25.62
N ASN A 566 1.92 -6.29 -25.79
CA ASN A 566 3.13 -6.87 -26.41
C ASN A 566 4.12 -7.45 -25.38
N VAL A 567 3.82 -7.35 -24.08
CA VAL A 567 4.63 -8.00 -23.04
C VAL A 567 4.19 -9.44 -22.90
N THR A 568 5.15 -10.35 -23.01
CA THR A 568 4.93 -11.78 -22.83
C THR A 568 5.54 -12.25 -21.51
N TRP A 569 5.19 -13.48 -21.13
CA TRP A 569 5.87 -14.13 -20.01
C TRP A 569 7.39 -14.24 -20.23
N ALA A 570 7.88 -14.32 -21.47
CA ALA A 570 9.31 -14.42 -21.72
C ALA A 570 10.06 -13.17 -21.24
N GLY A 571 9.52 -11.96 -21.48
CA GLY A 571 10.06 -10.71 -20.97
C GLY A 571 10.02 -10.63 -19.44
N VAL A 572 8.87 -10.98 -18.84
CA VAL A 572 8.71 -11.02 -17.37
C VAL A 572 9.70 -11.98 -16.73
N ARG A 573 9.83 -13.18 -17.29
CA ARG A 573 10.79 -14.20 -16.83
C ARG A 573 12.23 -13.73 -16.94
N GLU A 574 12.58 -12.95 -17.97
CA GLU A 574 13.93 -12.39 -18.07
C GLU A 574 14.19 -11.35 -16.97
N VAL A 575 13.19 -10.58 -16.55
CA VAL A 575 13.31 -9.68 -15.39
C VAL A 575 13.53 -10.47 -14.10
N LEU A 576 12.76 -11.53 -13.86
CA LEU A 576 12.92 -12.41 -12.69
C LEU A 576 14.29 -13.09 -12.69
N SER A 577 14.68 -13.66 -13.84
CA SER A 577 16.00 -14.30 -13.99
C SER A 577 17.13 -13.30 -13.75
N SER A 578 16.97 -12.05 -14.17
CA SER A 578 17.92 -10.95 -13.94
C SER A 578 18.04 -10.58 -12.48
N ASN A 579 16.93 -10.51 -11.75
CA ASN A 579 16.93 -10.21 -10.31
C ASN A 579 17.65 -11.29 -9.50
N ALA A 580 17.65 -12.53 -9.98
CA ALA A 580 18.34 -13.65 -9.35
C ALA A 580 19.72 -13.97 -9.97
N TYR A 581 20.17 -13.20 -10.96
CA TYR A 581 21.42 -13.44 -11.68
C TYR A 581 22.62 -12.98 -10.86
N VAL A 582 23.65 -13.82 -10.78
CA VAL A 582 24.96 -13.46 -10.19
C VAL A 582 26.06 -13.89 -11.16
N PRO A 583 26.98 -12.99 -11.54
CA PRO A 583 28.09 -13.33 -12.41
C PRO A 583 28.94 -14.42 -11.76
N ARG A 584 29.25 -15.48 -12.52
CA ARG A 584 30.23 -16.46 -12.08
C ARG A 584 31.60 -15.80 -12.10
N VAL A 585 32.18 -15.56 -10.92
CA VAL A 585 33.58 -15.16 -10.80
C VAL A 585 34.42 -16.25 -11.48
N ARG A 586 35.11 -15.92 -12.59
CA ARG A 586 36.14 -16.81 -13.14
C ARG A 586 37.13 -17.03 -12.02
N LYS A 587 37.33 -18.29 -11.61
CA LYS A 587 38.39 -18.67 -10.66
C LYS A 587 39.67 -17.97 -11.12
N SER A 588 40.20 -17.04 -10.32
CA SER A 588 41.60 -16.67 -10.46
C SER A 588 42.39 -17.96 -10.35
N PHE A 589 43.25 -18.24 -11.31
CA PHE A 589 44.18 -19.36 -11.26
C PHE A 589 44.77 -19.43 -9.85
N GLN A 590 44.70 -20.61 -9.24
CA GLN A 590 45.20 -20.86 -7.90
C GLN A 590 46.57 -20.21 -7.75
N ALA A 591 46.70 -19.29 -6.80
CA ALA A 591 48.01 -18.93 -6.29
C ALA A 591 48.60 -20.24 -5.72
N VAL A 592 49.49 -20.85 -6.49
CA VAL A 592 50.31 -21.97 -6.02
C VAL A 592 51.13 -21.42 -4.87
N SER A 593 50.71 -21.69 -3.64
CA SER A 593 51.55 -21.43 -2.46
C SER A 593 52.70 -22.43 -2.51
N VAL A 594 53.82 -22.04 -3.11
CA VAL A 594 55.08 -22.76 -3.02
C VAL A 594 55.56 -22.64 -1.58
N VAL A 595 55.33 -23.69 -0.78
CA VAL A 595 55.98 -23.83 0.53
C VAL A 595 57.43 -24.21 0.25
N SER A 596 58.35 -23.26 0.44
CA SER A 596 59.78 -23.56 0.44
C SER A 596 60.13 -24.23 1.76
N GLN A 597 60.41 -25.54 1.74
CA GLN A 597 61.07 -26.22 2.85
C GLN A 597 62.57 -25.94 2.77
N THR A 598 63.11 -25.22 3.73
CA THR A 598 64.54 -25.10 3.98
C THR A 598 65.04 -26.41 4.58
N ILE A 599 65.77 -27.20 3.79
CA ILE A 599 66.56 -28.32 4.30
C ILE A 599 67.83 -27.71 4.90
N THR A 600 67.92 -27.72 6.23
CA THR A 600 69.20 -27.55 6.93
C THR A 600 69.80 -28.93 7.15
N SER A 601 71.03 -29.10 6.66
CA SER A 601 71.84 -30.28 6.88
C SER A 601 72.32 -30.36 8.33
N GLY A 602 71.95 -31.43 9.01
CA GLY A 602 72.47 -31.79 10.33
C GLY A 602 71.83 -33.10 10.79
N LEU A 603 72.66 -34.06 11.19
CA LEU A 603 72.29 -35.45 11.46
C LEU A 603 71.15 -35.59 12.48
N GLU A 604 70.18 -36.47 12.19
CA GLU A 604 69.82 -37.68 12.94
C GLU A 604 68.45 -38.21 12.50
N SER A 605 68.34 -39.54 12.47
CA SER A 605 67.19 -40.30 11.99
C SER A 605 65.97 -40.18 12.90
N SER A 606 64.81 -39.78 12.37
CA SER A 606 63.52 -40.33 12.82
C SER A 606 62.38 -40.06 11.83
N SER A 607 61.51 -41.05 11.70
CA SER A 607 60.36 -41.16 10.80
C SER A 607 59.30 -40.09 11.01
N THR A 608 58.76 -39.51 9.93
CA THR A 608 57.53 -38.68 9.97
C THR A 608 56.40 -39.29 9.12
N PRO A 609 55.14 -39.25 9.62
CA PRO A 609 53.99 -39.83 8.93
C PRO A 609 53.49 -38.91 7.82
N MET A 610 52.97 -39.49 6.74
CA MET A 610 52.21 -38.73 5.73
C MET A 610 50.89 -38.25 6.33
N ILE A 611 50.71 -36.93 6.42
CA ILE A 611 49.40 -36.30 6.61
C ILE A 611 48.98 -35.69 5.28
N THR A 612 47.96 -36.28 4.66
CA THR A 612 47.25 -35.70 3.52
C THR A 612 46.31 -34.59 4.02
N SER A 613 46.62 -33.32 3.75
CA SER A 613 45.73 -32.20 4.06
C SER A 613 44.68 -32.00 2.98
N SER A 614 43.44 -32.45 3.24
CA SER A 614 42.26 -32.02 2.50
C SER A 614 41.84 -30.62 2.97
N ILE A 615 42.40 -29.56 2.37
CA ILE A 615 41.94 -28.20 2.63
C ILE A 615 40.72 -27.95 1.75
N THR A 616 39.52 -28.06 2.33
CA THR A 616 38.30 -27.47 1.75
C THR A 616 38.52 -25.96 1.60
N PRO A 617 38.36 -25.39 0.40
CA PRO A 617 38.52 -23.95 0.22
C PRO A 617 37.50 -23.19 1.08
N PRO A 618 37.85 -21.99 1.59
CA PRO A 618 36.95 -21.19 2.40
C PRO A 618 35.66 -20.85 1.63
N PRO A 619 34.51 -20.72 2.31
CA PRO A 619 33.26 -20.35 1.66
C PRO A 619 33.44 -18.99 0.98
N GLN A 620 33.18 -18.94 -0.33
CA GLN A 620 33.20 -17.69 -1.07
C GLN A 620 32.11 -16.74 -0.53
N PRO A 621 32.37 -15.42 -0.46
CA PRO A 621 31.37 -14.47 -0.04
C PRO A 621 30.15 -14.55 -0.98
N THR A 622 28.96 -14.66 -0.40
CA THR A 622 27.69 -14.65 -1.15
C THR A 622 27.52 -13.28 -1.79
N LEU A 623 27.56 -13.25 -3.12
CA LEU A 623 27.40 -12.04 -3.91
C LEU A 623 25.93 -11.87 -4.30
N TYR A 624 25.39 -10.67 -4.09
CA TYR A 624 24.01 -10.29 -4.42
C TYR A 624 24.01 -9.14 -5.42
N PRO A 625 22.99 -9.02 -6.28
CA PRO A 625 22.74 -7.78 -7.02
C PRO A 625 22.55 -6.62 -6.04
N ASN A 626 23.14 -5.44 -6.32
CA ASN A 626 22.92 -4.27 -5.47
C ASN A 626 21.47 -3.81 -5.51
N ASP A 627 20.93 -3.72 -6.72
CA ASP A 627 19.60 -3.25 -7.03
C ASP A 627 18.84 -4.33 -7.83
N ILE A 628 17.54 -4.47 -7.59
CA ILE A 628 16.64 -5.34 -8.36
C ILE A 628 15.46 -4.56 -8.94
N ILE A 629 14.79 -5.15 -9.94
CA ILE A 629 13.52 -4.65 -10.48
C ILE A 629 12.36 -5.19 -9.63
N GLN A 630 11.56 -4.31 -9.07
CA GLN A 630 10.22 -4.68 -8.60
C GLN A 630 9.24 -4.51 -9.76
N LEU A 631 8.70 -5.62 -10.26
CA LEU A 631 7.78 -5.62 -11.39
C LEU A 631 6.33 -5.74 -10.90
N LYS A 632 5.46 -4.91 -11.44
CA LYS A 632 4.01 -5.06 -11.36
C LYS A 632 3.47 -5.31 -12.76
N CYS A 633 2.77 -6.42 -12.93
CA CYS A 633 2.30 -6.90 -14.23
C CYS A 633 0.93 -7.58 -14.09
N PHE A 634 0.41 -8.14 -15.18
CA PHE A 634 -0.90 -8.80 -15.23
C PHE A 634 -1.16 -9.74 -14.04
N TYR A 635 -2.39 -9.71 -13.49
CA TYR A 635 -2.78 -10.43 -12.27
C TYR A 635 -2.45 -11.92 -12.27
N GLY A 636 -2.49 -12.58 -13.44
CA GLY A 636 -2.13 -13.99 -13.57
C GLY A 636 -0.66 -14.31 -13.28
N TRP A 637 0.23 -13.32 -13.41
CA TRP A 637 1.67 -13.47 -13.18
C TRP A 637 2.11 -12.79 -11.87
N GLN A 638 1.33 -11.82 -11.39
CA GLN A 638 1.67 -10.97 -10.24
C GLN A 638 2.02 -11.78 -8.98
N MET A 639 1.26 -12.84 -8.67
CA MET A 639 1.54 -13.68 -7.49
C MET A 639 2.96 -14.26 -7.53
N THR A 640 3.33 -14.88 -8.64
CA THR A 640 4.67 -15.47 -8.87
C THR A 640 5.77 -14.41 -8.77
N VAL A 641 5.53 -13.24 -9.38
CA VAL A 641 6.47 -12.11 -9.37
C VAL A 641 6.70 -11.58 -7.96
N ASP A 642 5.64 -11.44 -7.16
CA ASP A 642 5.72 -11.00 -5.76
C ASP A 642 6.46 -12.02 -4.88
N GLU A 643 6.17 -13.32 -5.08
CA GLU A 643 6.79 -14.44 -4.37
C GLU A 643 8.29 -14.55 -4.70
N HIS A 644 8.64 -14.42 -5.98
CA HIS A 644 10.01 -14.36 -6.45
C HIS A 644 10.74 -13.16 -5.83
N THR A 645 10.17 -11.96 -5.96
CA THR A 645 10.77 -10.71 -5.46
C THR A 645 11.00 -10.79 -3.96
N ARG A 646 10.05 -11.34 -3.20
CA ARG A 646 10.20 -11.56 -1.76
C ARG A 646 11.36 -12.51 -1.43
N ARG A 647 11.51 -13.61 -2.17
CA ARG A 647 12.63 -14.55 -2.00
C ARG A 647 13.98 -13.93 -2.34
N VAL A 648 14.05 -13.10 -3.39
CA VAL A 648 15.27 -12.38 -3.77
C VAL A 648 15.66 -11.36 -2.68
N LEU A 649 14.72 -10.57 -2.17
CA LEU A 649 14.95 -9.61 -1.07
C LEU A 649 15.42 -10.29 0.22
N ARG A 650 14.96 -11.53 0.49
CA ARG A 650 15.46 -12.36 1.60
C ARG A 650 16.84 -12.98 1.36
N GLY A 651 17.43 -12.82 0.17
CA GLY A 651 18.72 -13.40 -0.22
C GLY A 651 18.63 -14.85 -0.74
N GLY A 652 17.43 -15.38 -0.95
CA GLY A 652 17.16 -16.75 -1.41
C GLY A 652 17.23 -16.93 -2.93
N LEU A 653 18.32 -16.51 -3.59
CA LEU A 653 18.43 -16.50 -5.07
C LEU A 653 18.20 -17.87 -5.72
N ALA A 654 18.65 -18.95 -5.08
CA ALA A 654 18.45 -20.31 -5.58
C ALA A 654 17.01 -20.78 -5.42
N ALA A 655 16.28 -20.31 -4.40
CA ALA A 655 14.87 -20.59 -4.20
C ALA A 655 14.01 -19.84 -5.23
N ALA A 656 14.30 -18.55 -5.44
CA ALA A 656 13.67 -17.73 -6.47
C ALA A 656 13.78 -18.36 -7.88
N ASN A 657 14.98 -18.79 -8.28
CA ASN A 657 15.19 -19.47 -9.56
C ASN A 657 14.46 -20.83 -9.69
N ARG A 658 14.19 -21.53 -8.58
CA ARG A 658 13.41 -22.79 -8.61
C ARG A 658 11.93 -22.49 -8.84
N LEU A 659 11.40 -21.47 -8.18
CA LEU A 659 10.03 -21.01 -8.36
C LEU A 659 9.76 -20.64 -9.83
N ASP A 660 10.68 -19.89 -10.46
CA ASP A 660 10.54 -19.52 -11.88
C ASP A 660 10.45 -20.73 -12.81
N ARG A 661 11.21 -21.79 -12.53
CA ARG A 661 11.18 -23.04 -13.31
C ARG A 661 9.88 -23.79 -13.11
N LYS A 662 9.46 -23.97 -11.86
CA LYS A 662 8.20 -24.65 -11.52
C LYS A 662 7.00 -23.94 -12.15
N TRP A 663 6.99 -22.61 -12.11
CA TRP A 663 5.94 -21.82 -12.73
C TRP A 663 5.96 -21.94 -14.27
N ALA A 664 7.15 -21.93 -14.88
CA ALA A 664 7.27 -22.17 -16.32
C ALA A 664 6.73 -23.57 -16.71
N ASP A 665 7.06 -24.60 -15.92
CA ASP A 665 6.54 -25.96 -16.12
C ASP A 665 5.01 -26.01 -15.97
N TYR A 666 4.46 -25.30 -14.98
CA TYR A 666 3.02 -25.16 -14.76
C TYR A 666 2.31 -24.48 -15.94
N MET A 667 2.87 -23.38 -16.47
CA MET A 667 2.28 -22.68 -17.61
C MET A 667 2.30 -23.54 -18.88
N ILE A 668 3.43 -24.18 -19.18
CA ILE A 668 3.53 -25.09 -20.33
C ILE A 668 2.50 -26.22 -20.20
N ALA A 669 2.39 -26.81 -19.01
CA ALA A 669 1.43 -27.88 -18.77
C ALA A 669 -0.03 -27.42 -18.91
N THR A 670 -0.33 -26.18 -18.50
CA THR A 670 -1.66 -25.55 -18.60
C THR A 670 -2.03 -25.25 -20.06
N GLU A 671 -1.10 -24.71 -20.85
CA GLU A 671 -1.28 -24.45 -22.28
C GLU A 671 -1.49 -25.78 -23.04
N GLU A 672 -0.65 -26.78 -22.78
CA GLU A 672 -0.80 -28.13 -23.34
C GLU A 672 -2.16 -28.77 -23.01
N ALA A 673 -2.72 -28.49 -21.83
CA ALA A 673 -4.02 -29.00 -21.41
C ALA A 673 -5.20 -28.39 -22.20
N GLY A 674 -5.02 -27.19 -22.76
CA GLY A 674 -5.99 -26.50 -23.61
C GLY A 674 -6.07 -27.04 -25.04
N VAL A 675 -5.02 -27.71 -25.52
CA VAL A 675 -4.98 -28.28 -26.87
C VAL A 675 -5.94 -29.48 -26.99
N ALA A 676 -6.85 -29.44 -27.96
CA ALA A 676 -7.76 -30.55 -28.28
C ALA A 676 -7.03 -31.71 -29.00
N GLY A 677 -7.56 -32.93 -28.91
CA GLY A 677 -7.02 -34.11 -29.61
C GLY A 677 -6.54 -35.25 -28.70
N ALA A 678 -5.88 -36.24 -29.31
CA ALA A 678 -5.38 -37.42 -28.61
C ALA A 678 -4.40 -37.04 -27.50
N GLY A 679 -4.56 -37.62 -26.31
CA GLY A 679 -3.72 -37.31 -25.15
C GLY A 679 -4.19 -36.13 -24.28
N ALA A 680 -5.33 -35.49 -24.59
CA ALA A 680 -5.88 -34.38 -23.79
C ALA A 680 -6.03 -34.72 -22.27
N ARG A 681 -6.44 -35.96 -21.93
CA ARG A 681 -6.55 -36.41 -20.53
C ARG A 681 -5.18 -36.47 -19.83
N ARG A 682 -4.12 -36.89 -20.53
CA ARG A 682 -2.75 -36.97 -20.01
C ARG A 682 -2.18 -35.57 -19.79
N ARG A 683 -2.42 -34.64 -20.73
CA ARG A 683 -1.99 -33.23 -20.63
C ARG A 683 -2.67 -32.52 -19.44
N ARG A 684 -3.99 -32.68 -19.27
CA ARG A 684 -4.73 -32.17 -18.10
C ARG A 684 -4.26 -32.76 -16.77
N ARG A 685 -3.83 -34.03 -16.73
CA ARG A 685 -3.26 -34.63 -15.52
C ARG A 685 -1.90 -34.01 -15.17
N ARG A 686 -1.04 -33.81 -16.16
CA ARG A 686 0.26 -33.13 -15.98
C ARG A 686 0.07 -31.67 -15.51
N ALA A 687 -0.92 -30.95 -16.04
CA ALA A 687 -1.25 -29.60 -15.57
C ALA A 687 -1.59 -29.56 -14.08
N ARG A 688 -2.48 -30.45 -13.60
CA ARG A 688 -2.86 -30.55 -12.18
C ARG A 688 -1.70 -30.97 -11.27
N GLU A 689 -0.79 -31.79 -11.78
CA GLU A 689 0.40 -32.21 -11.03
C GLU A 689 1.39 -31.05 -10.90
N ALA A 690 1.63 -30.31 -11.97
CA ALA A 690 2.45 -29.10 -11.95
C ALA A 690 1.85 -28.00 -11.05
N GLU A 691 0.52 -27.83 -11.06
CA GLU A 691 -0.21 -26.91 -10.18
C GLU A 691 0.00 -27.26 -8.71
N ARG A 692 -0.09 -28.55 -8.36
CA ARG A 692 0.14 -29.02 -7.00
C ARG A 692 1.59 -28.76 -6.54
N ILE A 693 2.57 -29.08 -7.38
CA ILE A 693 4.00 -28.87 -7.07
C ILE A 693 4.34 -27.39 -6.90
N TYR A 694 3.65 -26.51 -7.62
CA TYR A 694 3.77 -25.07 -7.47
C TYR A 694 3.20 -24.60 -6.12
N ASN A 695 2.00 -25.03 -5.76
CA ASN A 695 1.35 -24.63 -4.50
C ASN A 695 2.02 -25.23 -3.25
N GLU A 696 2.57 -26.45 -3.31
CA GLU A 696 3.25 -27.10 -2.16
C GLU A 696 4.49 -26.31 -1.66
N ASP A 697 5.19 -25.57 -2.52
CA ASP A 697 6.40 -24.80 -2.16
C ASP A 697 6.07 -23.50 -1.39
N ASP A 698 4.83 -23.01 -1.47
CA ASP A 698 4.37 -21.85 -0.69
C ASP A 698 4.07 -22.25 0.76
N GLU A 699 3.62 -23.49 1.01
CA GLU A 699 3.32 -24.00 2.36
C GLU A 699 4.58 -24.40 3.16
N ASP A 700 5.61 -24.92 2.49
CA ASP A 700 6.83 -25.40 3.14
C ASP A 700 7.73 -24.26 3.69
N GLU A 701 7.64 -23.04 3.15
CA GLU A 701 8.41 -21.87 3.62
C GLU A 701 7.72 -21.03 4.71
N GLU A 702 6.39 -21.09 4.85
CA GLU A 702 5.70 -20.45 6.00
C GLU A 702 6.07 -21.11 7.34
N SER A 703 6.60 -22.34 7.32
CA SER A 703 7.05 -23.08 8.50
C SER A 703 8.42 -22.62 9.05
N TYR A 704 9.19 -21.85 8.26
CA TYR A 704 10.53 -21.37 8.64
C TYR A 704 10.53 -19.89 9.02
N GLY A 705 9.85 -19.56 10.12
CA GLY A 705 9.91 -18.26 10.77
C GLY A 705 10.48 -18.33 12.19
N ILE A 706 11.65 -17.72 12.38
CA ILE A 706 12.28 -17.30 13.65
C ILE A 706 13.15 -18.35 14.38
N GLY A 707 14.47 -18.25 14.15
CA GLY A 707 15.53 -18.55 15.13
C GLY A 707 16.03 -19.99 15.21
N GLY A 708 17.14 -20.30 14.53
CA GLY A 708 17.89 -21.53 14.79
C GLY A 708 19.06 -21.77 13.84
N ILE A 709 20.29 -21.54 14.32
CA ILE A 709 21.51 -22.09 13.72
C ILE A 709 21.60 -23.56 14.11
N VAL A 710 21.54 -24.52 13.17
CA VAL A 710 22.05 -25.88 13.41
C VAL A 710 22.57 -26.53 12.11
N LEU A 711 23.72 -27.19 12.27
CA LEU A 711 24.44 -28.05 11.34
C LEU A 711 23.64 -29.29 10.87
N GLY A 712 23.88 -29.70 9.62
CA GLY A 712 24.06 -31.10 9.24
C GLY A 712 22.82 -32.00 9.12
N GLY A 713 22.63 -32.57 7.92
CA GLY A 713 21.90 -33.84 7.73
C GLY A 713 20.66 -33.78 6.84
N ARG A 714 20.86 -33.78 5.51
CA ARG A 714 19.81 -34.08 4.53
C ARG A 714 19.32 -35.52 4.71
N ARG A 715 18.09 -35.72 5.21
CA ARG A 715 17.33 -36.97 5.00
C ARG A 715 16.40 -36.80 3.80
N ARG A 716 16.75 -37.45 2.69
CA ARG A 716 15.87 -37.65 1.54
C ARG A 716 14.78 -38.65 1.94
N ARG A 717 13.51 -38.23 2.00
CA ARG A 717 12.37 -39.16 1.91
C ARG A 717 12.24 -39.54 0.43
N ALA A 718 12.58 -40.78 0.11
CA ALA A 718 12.19 -41.40 -1.15
C ALA A 718 10.69 -41.71 -1.07
N GLN A 719 9.86 -41.05 -1.88
CA GLN A 719 8.55 -41.56 -2.26
C GLN A 719 8.73 -42.27 -3.61
N SER A 720 8.82 -43.60 -3.58
CA SER A 720 8.65 -44.41 -4.78
C SER A 720 7.17 -44.37 -5.18
N GLY A 721 6.92 -44.10 -6.45
CA GLY A 721 5.57 -44.04 -6.99
C GLY A 721 4.84 -45.38 -7.02
N GLY A 722 3.51 -45.27 -7.05
CA GLY A 722 2.62 -45.99 -7.97
C GLY A 722 2.44 -47.50 -7.77
N SER A 723 1.26 -47.87 -7.27
CA SER A 723 0.49 -48.96 -7.87
C SER A 723 -1.00 -48.71 -7.68
N CYS A 724 -1.71 -48.55 -8.80
CA CYS A 724 -3.11 -48.95 -8.94
C CYS A 724 -3.31 -50.37 -8.39
N VAL A 725 -4.47 -50.68 -7.81
CA VAL A 725 -5.36 -51.78 -8.23
C VAL A 725 -6.77 -51.50 -7.67
N ILE A 726 -7.71 -51.29 -8.59
CA ILE A 726 -9.06 -51.90 -8.68
C ILE A 726 -9.88 -52.03 -7.39
N MET A 727 -10.95 -51.23 -7.32
CA MET A 727 -12.33 -51.72 -7.50
C MET A 727 -13.11 -50.73 -8.36
#